data_AF-A0AAU9W0U8-F1
#
_entry.id   AF-A0AAU9W0U8-F1
#
_cell.length_a   1.000
_cell.length_b   1.000
_cell.length_c   1.000
_cell.angle_alpha   90.00
_cell.angle_beta   90.00
_cell.angle_gamma   90.00
#
_symmetry.space_group_name_H-M   'P 1'
#
loop_
_entity.id
_entity.type
_entity.pdbx_description
1 polymer ?
#
loop_
_entity_poly.entity_id
_entity_poly.type
_entity_poly.pdbx_seq_one_letter_code
_entity_poly.pdbx_strand_id
1 'polypeptide(L)'
;MAASSAIRMVLQKQVGLIRRGLFGIPSRWLQKSSHNLSEEKQNSADSRNEAFDSASTESANKKYFGDDDGAAFIDADEDQETDVREHILNAALEHVHELGWSSEAIEAGASAVGLSAMAEGMFPRGAGDLVLHFTEDCNVRLADHLVSQSKSAGKEETSGVPLRKSSQMIIRDAVEVRLRMLIPFIDQWPQAMGLMLLPQNAPDALKNVAYLVDEVWYHAGDTSTDVNWYTKRGVLAGLYGATELYMVTDRSSDFEDTWGFLDRRMSDIGLLIGAKETLEKAGSDAAELLSAAFTTGSSSNLETGVISSSFIDVTERVGISAINGYLAAFGDFNGDKQTDLFLVTGEGNNLLEIFLWSGSEQKFRKGRVSISLQSKIVNVSPIDFDGDGCLDVLIAAEPQHNSKTEKNVTVYVYWGNSQTLDGSDFILVMKDQPLVMDANGDLLPDLFGSEIVKNSPLRSYWISQGSKRRFEVQRQTNLRKSSVLAPVRIPHSNAFLDLNGDFTADLFVINEQNQGEVWINRKGVLVHPSNDSEEVIKLPKMVKDKLIKVFGQSTFVDIDGDGNIDQLLPVCTTDYCEESHLCVYSSNKWQTMLSNDGRPVTWQFIAPTNQTSSLFPLMTIRTGDYNMDGFYDALIVLNVKETGETKFKRIAALLENIPCESTHTSCFGERTFDVHWKELPTLEGAVVATFFDLYENGKIGVMGVTESLKNGDPQSVEYHVHALRNDLYSDACFLKVIVVGGRTLTSCENENLPYGVSLTGPYMRYTTTSTDGKIKYGNAAQLSQSAYFALQCPYTVFGLGRTPNFVDELAVGIPRSKGSSERKRVWSSIIPNSQVIVVPYPPDSLSSWTAKLFVTPSKLVLLTGVSLLGICVFIGLVILLLHLKEKREDQREKRQDAHKFHFDAM
;
A
#
# COMPACT_ATOMS: atom_id res chain seq x y z
N MET A 1 13.84 -43.59 -20.00
CA MET A 1 13.11 -44.19 -18.86
C MET A 1 14.01 -44.93 -17.84
N ALA A 2 15.22 -45.39 -18.17
CA ALA A 2 16.14 -46.01 -17.18
C ALA A 2 16.89 -45.01 -16.27
N ALA A 3 17.14 -43.77 -16.72
CA ALA A 3 17.82 -42.74 -15.92
C ALA A 3 16.97 -42.15 -14.77
N SER A 4 15.63 -42.18 -14.90
CA SER A 4 14.70 -41.70 -13.86
C SER A 4 14.61 -42.66 -12.66
N SER A 5 14.84 -43.97 -12.89
CA SER A 5 14.84 -45.01 -11.85
C SER A 5 16.11 -44.95 -10.97
N ALA A 6 17.28 -44.74 -11.58
CA ALA A 6 18.55 -44.65 -10.86
C ALA A 6 18.63 -43.40 -9.98
N ILE A 7 18.12 -42.26 -10.44
CA ILE A 7 18.08 -41.00 -9.69
C ILE A 7 17.09 -41.09 -8.51
N ARG A 8 15.92 -41.73 -8.69
CA ARG A 8 14.95 -42.01 -7.60
C ARG A 8 15.54 -42.89 -6.50
N MET A 9 16.35 -43.88 -6.87
CA MET A 9 16.92 -44.85 -5.93
C MET A 9 18.09 -44.26 -5.12
N VAL A 10 18.89 -43.37 -5.72
CA VAL A 10 19.98 -42.64 -5.04
C VAL A 10 19.42 -41.56 -4.10
N LEU A 11 18.36 -40.85 -4.52
CA LEU A 11 17.65 -39.89 -3.67
C LEU A 11 16.93 -40.56 -2.49
N GLN A 12 16.27 -41.72 -2.68
CA GLN A 12 15.66 -42.46 -1.56
C GLN A 12 16.68 -43.00 -0.56
N LYS A 13 17.87 -43.42 -0.99
CA LYS A 13 18.94 -43.88 -0.09
C LYS A 13 19.60 -42.72 0.68
N GLN A 14 19.78 -41.55 0.08
CA GLN A 14 20.30 -40.37 0.78
C GLN A 14 19.27 -39.76 1.75
N VAL A 15 17.99 -39.74 1.38
CA VAL A 15 16.89 -39.29 2.25
C VAL A 15 16.72 -40.21 3.47
N GLY A 16 16.94 -41.53 3.32
CA GLY A 16 16.94 -42.48 4.44
C GLY A 16 18.12 -42.34 5.41
N LEU A 17 19.30 -41.94 4.93
CA LEU A 17 20.47 -41.70 5.79
C LEU A 17 20.37 -40.38 6.57
N ILE A 18 19.81 -39.33 5.97
CA ILE A 18 19.62 -38.03 6.63
C ILE A 18 18.52 -38.13 7.70
N ARG A 19 17.45 -38.91 7.46
CA ARG A 19 16.37 -39.14 8.44
C ARG A 19 16.81 -39.95 9.67
N ARG A 20 17.84 -40.82 9.55
CA ARG A 20 18.44 -41.53 10.69
C ARG A 20 19.53 -40.74 11.40
N GLY A 21 20.17 -39.78 10.72
CA GLY A 21 21.25 -38.95 11.30
C GLY A 21 20.78 -37.70 12.05
N LEU A 22 19.59 -37.16 11.75
CA LEU A 22 19.08 -35.93 12.37
C LEU A 22 17.89 -36.11 13.32
N PHE A 23 17.19 -37.26 13.30
CA PHE A 23 15.98 -37.49 14.09
C PHE A 23 15.92 -38.90 14.72
N GLY A 24 17.08 -39.42 15.13
CA GLY A 24 17.16 -40.61 15.96
C GLY A 24 16.73 -40.30 17.40
N ILE A 25 15.58 -40.83 17.80
CA ILE A 25 15.10 -40.81 19.20
C ILE A 25 16.13 -41.52 20.11
N PRO A 26 16.63 -40.90 21.19
CA PRO A 26 17.13 -41.64 22.34
C PRO A 26 15.93 -42.26 23.07
N SER A 27 15.91 -43.59 23.09
CA SER A 27 14.86 -44.46 23.63
C SER A 27 14.74 -44.44 25.16
N ARG A 28 14.66 -43.26 25.80
CA ARG A 28 14.65 -43.16 27.27
C ARG A 28 13.46 -42.45 27.91
N TRP A 29 12.64 -41.72 27.15
CA TRP A 29 11.52 -40.94 27.70
C TRP A 29 10.13 -41.59 27.55
N LEU A 30 10.01 -42.73 26.87
CA LEU A 30 8.73 -43.45 26.72
C LEU A 30 8.43 -44.49 27.82
N GLN A 31 9.25 -44.60 28.88
CA GLN A 31 9.11 -45.69 29.86
C GLN A 31 8.76 -45.25 31.29
N LYS A 32 8.32 -44.00 31.50
CA LYS A 32 7.96 -43.51 32.85
C LYS A 32 6.46 -43.26 33.09
N SER A 33 5.57 -43.49 32.11
CA SER A 33 4.11 -43.26 32.28
C SER A 33 3.22 -44.52 32.29
N SER A 34 3.78 -45.74 32.29
CA SER A 34 2.99 -46.98 32.20
C SER A 34 2.99 -47.87 33.46
N HIS A 35 3.56 -47.43 34.59
CA HIS A 35 3.42 -48.12 35.87
C HIS A 35 2.52 -47.32 36.82
N ASN A 36 1.21 -47.51 36.66
CA ASN A 36 0.18 -47.55 37.71
C ASN A 36 -1.17 -47.17 37.10
N LEU A 37 -1.88 -48.12 36.51
CA LEU A 37 -3.35 -48.16 36.55
C LEU A 37 -3.84 -49.46 35.88
N SER A 38 -4.55 -50.27 36.68
CA SER A 38 -5.43 -51.40 36.36
C SER A 38 -4.83 -52.81 36.18
N GLU A 39 -4.53 -53.46 37.32
CA GLU A 39 -4.94 -54.87 37.55
C GLU A 39 -6.24 -54.89 38.38
N GLU A 40 -7.31 -55.41 37.78
CA GLU A 40 -8.45 -56.17 38.35
C GLU A 40 -9.49 -56.25 37.20
N LYS A 41 -9.92 -57.38 36.64
CA LYS A 41 -10.14 -58.71 37.22
C LYS A 41 -10.24 -59.80 36.14
N GLN A 42 -9.54 -60.89 36.45
CA GLN A 42 -9.98 -62.30 36.48
C GLN A 42 -10.28 -63.10 35.19
N ASN A 43 -9.39 -64.08 35.00
CA ASN A 43 -9.62 -65.53 34.88
C ASN A 43 -10.33 -66.10 33.65
N SER A 44 -9.58 -66.88 32.87
CA SER A 44 -9.72 -68.36 32.84
C SER A 44 -8.78 -69.00 31.80
N ALA A 45 -7.87 -69.87 32.29
CA ALA A 45 -7.43 -71.19 31.77
C ALA A 45 -7.21 -71.40 30.24
N ASP A 46 -6.22 -72.14 29.73
CA ASP A 46 -5.40 -73.19 30.32
C ASP A 46 -4.24 -73.57 29.35
N SER A 47 -3.16 -74.07 29.95
CA SER A 47 -2.27 -75.15 29.48
C SER A 47 -1.22 -74.98 28.35
N ARG A 48 0.06 -75.11 28.80
CA ARG A 48 1.16 -76.03 28.36
C ARG A 48 1.84 -75.78 26.99
N ASN A 49 3.15 -75.93 26.79
CA ASN A 49 4.26 -76.51 27.59
C ASN A 49 5.63 -76.09 26.98
N GLU A 50 6.66 -75.95 27.84
CA GLU A 50 8.07 -76.45 27.75
C GLU A 50 8.94 -76.18 26.48
N ALA A 51 10.26 -76.00 26.51
CA ALA A 51 11.33 -75.76 27.50
C ALA A 51 12.70 -75.73 26.73
N PHE A 52 13.72 -75.07 27.30
CA PHE A 52 15.17 -75.41 27.29
C PHE A 52 15.97 -75.43 25.95
N ASP A 53 17.26 -75.07 25.81
CA ASP A 53 18.36 -74.64 26.71
C ASP A 53 19.63 -74.27 25.89
N SER A 54 20.57 -73.56 26.54
CA SER A 54 22.04 -73.67 26.41
C SER A 54 22.76 -73.35 25.08
N ALA A 55 24.04 -72.96 24.99
CA ALA A 55 25.05 -72.39 25.90
C ALA A 55 26.35 -72.14 25.08
N SER A 56 27.13 -71.13 25.53
CA SER A 56 28.61 -71.10 25.70
C SER A 56 29.56 -71.25 24.47
N THR A 57 30.83 -70.79 24.44
CA THR A 57 31.84 -70.51 25.49
C THR A 57 33.13 -69.86 24.91
N GLU A 58 33.85 -69.09 25.75
CA GLU A 58 35.34 -69.03 25.97
C GLU A 58 36.31 -68.46 24.90
N SER A 59 37.47 -67.84 25.22
CA SER A 59 38.39 -67.82 26.38
C SER A 59 39.44 -66.66 26.23
N ALA A 60 39.81 -65.89 27.28
CA ALA A 60 41.01 -65.97 28.17
C ALA A 60 42.40 -65.74 27.47
N ASN A 61 43.46 -65.07 27.98
CA ASN A 61 43.95 -64.80 29.35
C ASN A 61 45.26 -63.93 29.35
N LYS A 62 45.47 -63.05 30.38
CA LYS A 62 46.71 -62.78 31.21
C LYS A 62 48.07 -62.32 30.57
N LYS A 63 49.00 -61.53 31.17
CA LYS A 63 49.21 -60.83 32.48
C LYS A 63 50.54 -60.00 32.47
N TYR A 64 50.58 -58.91 33.28
CA TYR A 64 51.65 -58.35 34.15
C TYR A 64 52.70 -57.23 33.76
N PHE A 65 52.59 -56.14 34.55
CA PHE A 65 53.54 -55.21 35.23
C PHE A 65 54.41 -54.16 34.49
N GLY A 66 54.27 -52.89 34.92
CA GLY A 66 55.27 -51.80 34.84
C GLY A 66 54.65 -50.41 35.01
N ASP A 67 55.24 -49.58 35.87
CA ASP A 67 54.81 -48.27 36.40
C ASP A 67 54.48 -47.15 35.38
N ASP A 68 53.81 -46.13 35.92
CA ASP A 68 53.94 -44.68 35.64
C ASP A 68 52.80 -43.97 34.87
N ASP A 69 52.39 -42.85 35.48
CA ASP A 69 51.59 -41.72 34.99
C ASP A 69 50.20 -41.91 34.34
N GLY A 70 49.22 -41.23 34.94
CA GLY A 70 47.94 -40.87 34.32
C GLY A 70 46.72 -41.26 35.15
N ALA A 71 46.31 -40.38 36.07
CA ALA A 71 45.03 -40.48 36.75
C ALA A 71 43.91 -40.47 35.70
N ALA A 72 43.37 -41.66 35.44
CA ALA A 72 42.20 -41.86 34.61
C ALA A 72 41.01 -41.17 35.26
N PHE A 73 40.36 -40.32 34.46
CA PHE A 73 39.05 -39.74 34.71
C PHE A 73 38.08 -40.85 35.14
N ILE A 74 37.46 -40.63 36.30
CA ILE A 74 36.26 -41.35 36.69
C ILE A 74 35.16 -40.84 35.74
N ASP A 75 34.63 -41.73 34.89
CA ASP A 75 33.32 -41.51 34.24
C ASP A 75 32.29 -41.35 35.36
N ALA A 76 31.92 -40.11 35.67
CA ALA A 76 30.77 -39.79 36.48
C ALA A 76 29.53 -39.78 35.57
N ASP A 77 28.46 -40.41 36.04
CA ASP A 77 27.22 -40.70 35.32
C ASP A 77 26.59 -39.48 34.62
N GLU A 78 26.59 -39.42 33.28
CA GLU A 78 25.89 -38.40 32.46
C GLU A 78 24.39 -38.26 32.84
N ASP A 79 23.78 -39.33 33.38
CA ASP A 79 22.38 -39.36 33.76
C ASP A 79 22.05 -38.53 35.02
N GLN A 80 23.00 -38.39 35.96
CA GLN A 80 22.78 -37.58 37.17
C GLN A 80 22.99 -36.08 36.91
N GLU A 81 23.92 -35.72 36.02
CA GLU A 81 24.21 -34.33 35.69
C GLU A 81 23.05 -33.66 34.93
N THR A 82 22.40 -34.41 34.04
CA THR A 82 21.26 -33.91 33.25
C THR A 82 20.04 -33.61 34.13
N ASP A 83 19.76 -34.46 35.12
CA ASP A 83 18.65 -34.30 36.08
C ASP A 83 18.85 -33.05 36.96
N VAL A 84 20.09 -32.79 37.40
CA VAL A 84 20.40 -31.60 38.22
C VAL A 84 20.23 -30.30 37.42
N ARG A 85 20.65 -30.27 36.14
CA ARG A 85 20.50 -29.09 35.28
C ARG A 85 19.03 -28.72 35.06
N GLU A 86 18.18 -29.71 34.82
CA GLU A 86 16.74 -29.52 34.63
C GLU A 86 16.07 -28.95 35.88
N HIS A 87 16.40 -29.49 37.07
CA HIS A 87 15.88 -28.99 38.35
C HIS A 87 16.24 -27.52 38.61
N ILE A 88 17.48 -27.11 38.29
CA ILE A 88 17.92 -25.71 38.44
C ILE A 88 17.14 -24.80 37.47
N LEU A 89 17.04 -25.16 36.19
CA LEU A 89 16.34 -24.33 35.20
C LEU A 89 14.85 -24.22 35.50
N ASN A 90 14.20 -25.29 35.96
CA ASN A 90 12.79 -25.26 36.39
C ASN A 90 12.58 -24.31 37.58
N ALA A 91 13.47 -24.34 38.57
CA ALA A 91 13.42 -23.40 39.70
C ALA A 91 13.73 -21.95 39.26
N ALA A 92 14.61 -21.76 38.28
CA ALA A 92 14.96 -20.44 37.75
C ALA A 92 13.78 -19.74 37.06
N LEU A 93 12.83 -20.48 36.46
CA LEU A 93 11.63 -19.90 35.85
C LEU A 93 10.77 -19.12 36.84
N GLU A 94 10.75 -19.50 38.12
CA GLU A 94 10.02 -18.77 39.17
C GLU A 94 10.62 -17.39 39.47
N HIS A 95 11.81 -17.09 38.98
CA HIS A 95 12.51 -15.81 39.21
C HIS A 95 12.56 -14.91 37.96
N VAL A 96 12.10 -15.39 36.80
CA VAL A 96 12.19 -14.67 35.52
C VAL A 96 11.33 -13.39 35.50
N HIS A 97 10.20 -13.35 36.23
CA HIS A 97 9.36 -12.15 36.29
C HIS A 97 10.07 -10.96 36.94
N GLU A 98 10.95 -11.22 37.91
CA GLU A 98 11.72 -10.22 38.65
C GLU A 98 13.10 -9.95 38.05
N LEU A 99 13.82 -11.01 37.66
CA LEU A 99 15.22 -10.94 37.24
C LEU A 99 15.42 -10.98 35.71
N GLY A 100 14.32 -11.17 34.95
CA GLY A 100 14.36 -11.36 33.50
C GLY A 100 14.98 -12.70 33.09
N TRP A 101 15.17 -12.88 31.78
CA TRP A 101 15.89 -14.03 31.24
C TRP A 101 17.40 -13.78 31.38
N SER A 102 17.96 -14.16 32.53
CA SER A 102 19.31 -13.75 32.96
C SER A 102 20.05 -14.87 33.69
N SER A 103 21.37 -14.72 33.83
CA SER A 103 22.18 -15.66 34.64
C SER A 103 21.82 -15.54 36.13
N GLU A 104 21.43 -14.35 36.58
CA GLU A 104 20.96 -14.09 37.95
C GLU A 104 19.70 -14.92 38.28
N ALA A 105 18.80 -15.13 37.32
CA ALA A 105 17.66 -16.03 37.49
C ALA A 105 18.09 -17.50 37.69
N ILE A 106 19.14 -17.94 37.00
CA ILE A 106 19.71 -19.28 37.15
C ILE A 106 20.41 -19.43 38.51
N GLU A 107 21.15 -18.43 38.95
CA GLU A 107 21.77 -18.39 40.29
C GLU A 107 20.71 -18.46 41.42
N ALA A 108 19.61 -17.73 41.25
CA ALA A 108 18.47 -17.78 42.16
C ALA A 108 17.80 -19.16 42.18
N GLY A 109 17.57 -19.76 41.00
CA GLY A 109 17.05 -21.12 40.86
C GLY A 109 17.96 -22.18 41.51
N ALA A 110 19.27 -22.07 41.30
CA ALA A 110 20.26 -22.94 41.94
C ALA A 110 20.21 -22.83 43.48
N SER A 111 20.09 -21.61 43.98
CA SER A 111 19.95 -21.35 45.42
C SER A 111 18.64 -21.91 45.98
N ALA A 112 17.54 -21.84 45.22
CA ALA A 112 16.23 -22.36 45.60
C ALA A 112 16.21 -23.89 45.74
N VAL A 113 17.00 -24.60 44.93
CA VAL A 113 17.17 -26.07 45.02
C VAL A 113 18.29 -26.51 45.97
N GLY A 114 18.88 -25.57 46.74
CA GLY A 114 19.89 -25.86 47.76
C GLY A 114 21.32 -26.00 47.22
N LEU A 115 21.60 -25.55 45.99
CA LEU A 115 22.91 -25.53 45.36
C LEU A 115 23.56 -24.14 45.45
N SER A 116 24.87 -24.06 45.23
CA SER A 116 25.59 -22.79 45.20
C SER A 116 25.27 -22.02 43.92
N ALA A 117 25.22 -20.67 43.97
CA ALA A 117 25.12 -19.81 42.79
C ALA A 117 26.20 -20.09 41.73
N MET A 118 27.36 -20.65 42.12
CA MET A 118 28.40 -21.09 41.17
C MET A 118 27.94 -22.21 40.21
N ALA A 119 26.81 -22.87 40.49
CA ALA A 119 26.21 -23.86 39.60
C ALA A 119 25.72 -23.26 38.27
N GLU A 120 25.61 -21.93 38.16
CA GLU A 120 25.35 -21.24 36.87
C GLU A 120 26.39 -21.62 35.81
N GLY A 121 27.64 -21.88 36.21
CA GLY A 121 28.70 -22.31 35.30
C GLY A 121 28.45 -23.65 34.58
N MET A 122 27.41 -24.40 34.95
CA MET A 122 26.92 -25.58 34.22
C MET A 122 26.14 -25.23 32.94
N PHE A 123 25.80 -23.95 32.75
CA PHE A 123 25.00 -23.43 31.63
C PHE A 123 25.87 -22.53 30.75
N PRO A 124 26.60 -23.10 29.75
CA PRO A 124 27.59 -22.35 28.97
C PRO A 124 27.01 -21.18 28.18
N ARG A 125 25.68 -21.15 27.97
CA ARG A 125 24.97 -20.06 27.26
C ARG A 125 24.19 -19.16 28.23
N GLY A 126 24.30 -19.39 29.53
CA GLY A 126 23.61 -18.66 30.59
C GLY A 126 22.11 -18.57 30.31
N ALA A 127 21.58 -17.35 30.26
CA ALA A 127 20.19 -17.05 29.92
C ALA A 127 19.67 -17.74 28.63
N GLY A 128 20.54 -18.03 27.66
CA GLY A 128 20.17 -18.77 26.45
C GLY A 128 19.70 -20.20 26.75
N ASP A 129 20.36 -20.89 27.68
CA ASP A 129 19.96 -22.25 28.10
C ASP A 129 18.61 -22.22 28.84
N LEU A 130 18.35 -21.17 29.63
CA LEU A 130 17.09 -20.98 30.34
C LEU A 130 15.90 -20.76 29.39
N VAL A 131 16.06 -19.89 28.38
CA VAL A 131 15.00 -19.65 27.37
C VAL A 131 14.75 -20.91 26.54
N LEU A 132 15.81 -21.60 26.10
CA LEU A 132 15.68 -22.81 25.30
C LEU A 132 14.97 -23.92 26.09
N HIS A 133 15.31 -24.10 27.36
CA HIS A 133 14.64 -25.03 28.27
C HIS A 133 13.14 -24.75 28.38
N PHE A 134 12.75 -23.48 28.60
CA PHE A 134 11.34 -23.10 28.64
C PHE A 134 10.60 -23.36 27.32
N THR A 135 11.23 -23.04 26.18
CA THR A 135 10.61 -23.30 24.87
C THR A 135 10.45 -24.79 24.57
N GLU A 136 11.37 -25.62 25.04
CA GLU A 136 11.30 -27.08 24.93
C GLU A 136 10.16 -27.63 25.81
N ASP A 137 10.06 -27.20 27.08
CA ASP A 137 8.95 -27.55 27.97
C ASP A 137 7.58 -27.19 27.37
N CYS A 138 7.45 -25.97 26.82
CA CYS A 138 6.21 -25.53 26.16
C CYS A 138 5.83 -26.44 24.99
N ASN A 139 6.80 -26.89 24.20
CA ASN A 139 6.55 -27.78 23.08
C ASN A 139 6.15 -29.19 23.55
N VAL A 140 6.78 -29.71 24.61
CA VAL A 140 6.39 -31.00 25.23
C VAL A 140 4.96 -30.93 25.77
N ARG A 141 4.63 -29.87 26.50
CA ARG A 141 3.26 -29.65 27.03
C ARG A 141 2.22 -29.50 25.94
N LEU A 142 2.57 -28.88 24.82
CA LEU A 142 1.68 -28.82 23.66
C LEU A 142 1.46 -30.21 23.05
N ALA A 143 2.52 -31.00 22.88
CA ALA A 143 2.41 -32.36 22.35
C ALA A 143 1.49 -33.22 23.24
N ASP A 144 1.66 -33.16 24.56
CA ASP A 144 0.78 -33.84 25.52
C ASP A 144 -0.68 -33.36 25.42
N HIS A 145 -0.89 -32.05 25.25
CA HIS A 145 -2.23 -31.48 25.03
C HIS A 145 -2.87 -32.03 23.76
N LEU A 146 -2.14 -32.07 22.64
CA LEU A 146 -2.64 -32.59 21.35
C LEU A 146 -2.92 -34.09 21.40
N VAL A 147 -2.09 -34.87 22.10
CA VAL A 147 -2.33 -36.30 22.37
C VAL A 147 -3.60 -36.49 23.19
N SER A 148 -3.81 -35.68 24.24
CA SER A 148 -5.01 -35.76 25.09
C SER A 148 -6.31 -35.42 24.34
N GLN A 149 -6.28 -34.42 23.45
CA GLN A 149 -7.41 -34.10 22.56
C GLN A 149 -7.73 -35.26 21.61
N SER A 150 -6.70 -35.84 20.99
CA SER A 150 -6.91 -36.95 20.03
C SER A 150 -7.51 -38.21 20.67
N LYS A 151 -7.12 -38.53 21.92
CA LYS A 151 -7.69 -39.64 22.71
C LYS A 151 -9.13 -39.39 23.14
N SER A 152 -9.50 -38.14 23.40
CA SER A 152 -10.86 -37.75 23.82
C SER A 152 -11.84 -37.81 22.63
N ALA A 153 -11.39 -37.39 21.44
CA ALA A 153 -12.15 -37.52 20.20
C ALA A 153 -12.44 -38.99 19.80
N GLY A 154 -11.59 -39.94 20.22
CA GLY A 154 -11.79 -41.38 19.99
C GLY A 154 -12.71 -42.09 20.99
N LYS A 155 -13.18 -41.42 22.06
CA LYS A 155 -14.03 -42.03 23.10
C LYS A 155 -15.51 -41.59 23.06
N GLU A 156 -15.86 -40.58 22.28
CA GLU A 156 -17.25 -40.11 22.08
C GLU A 156 -17.99 -40.85 20.94
N GLU A 157 -17.71 -42.14 20.70
CA GLU A 157 -18.36 -42.94 19.64
C GLU A 157 -19.78 -43.46 19.98
N THR A 158 -20.41 -42.97 21.05
CA THR A 158 -21.80 -43.31 21.37
C THR A 158 -22.66 -42.08 21.58
N SER A 159 -23.01 -41.38 20.50
CA SER A 159 -24.34 -40.80 20.19
C SER A 159 -24.22 -39.66 19.17
N GLY A 160 -24.57 -39.91 17.91
CA GLY A 160 -24.78 -38.87 16.89
C GLY A 160 -23.56 -38.54 16.02
N VAL A 161 -23.83 -38.11 14.78
CA VAL A 161 -22.87 -37.91 13.67
C VAL A 161 -21.60 -37.15 14.11
N PRO A 162 -20.38 -37.68 13.87
CA PRO A 162 -19.16 -37.01 14.31
C PRO A 162 -18.87 -35.74 13.50
N LEU A 163 -18.89 -34.57 14.16
CA LEU A 163 -18.30 -33.34 13.65
C LEU A 163 -16.77 -33.47 13.74
N ARG A 164 -16.14 -34.01 12.70
CA ARG A 164 -14.68 -34.03 12.58
C ARG A 164 -14.17 -32.59 12.52
N LYS A 165 -13.44 -32.13 13.55
CA LYS A 165 -12.79 -30.81 13.54
C LYS A 165 -11.95 -30.65 12.27
N SER A 166 -12.08 -29.52 11.57
CA SER A 166 -11.25 -29.20 10.39
C SER A 166 -9.78 -29.08 10.79
N SER A 167 -8.85 -29.49 9.92
CA SER A 167 -7.39 -29.34 10.15
C SER A 167 -7.00 -27.89 10.46
N GLN A 168 -7.69 -26.90 9.88
CA GLN A 168 -7.47 -25.48 10.19
C GLN A 168 -7.80 -25.15 11.65
N MET A 169 -8.88 -25.71 12.19
CA MET A 169 -9.27 -25.48 13.57
C MET A 169 -8.29 -26.12 14.55
N ILE A 170 -7.75 -27.30 14.22
CA ILE A 170 -6.71 -27.97 15.02
C ILE A 170 -5.44 -27.11 15.07
N ILE A 171 -5.01 -26.55 13.92
CA ILE A 171 -3.83 -25.70 13.85
C ILE A 171 -4.03 -24.40 14.64
N ARG A 172 -5.18 -23.74 14.46
CA ARG A 172 -5.53 -22.51 15.19
C ARG A 172 -5.55 -22.74 16.70
N ASP A 173 -6.24 -23.79 17.16
CA ASP A 173 -6.30 -24.18 18.57
C ASP A 173 -4.89 -24.46 19.12
N ALA A 174 -4.04 -25.16 18.36
CA ALA A 174 -2.68 -25.50 18.80
C ALA A 174 -1.76 -24.28 18.92
N VAL A 175 -1.81 -23.36 17.97
CA VAL A 175 -1.03 -22.10 18.00
C VAL A 175 -1.49 -21.24 19.17
N GLU A 176 -2.80 -21.09 19.38
CA GLU A 176 -3.34 -20.37 20.53
C GLU A 176 -2.87 -20.98 21.87
N VAL A 177 -3.02 -22.30 22.04
CA VAL A 177 -2.56 -23.00 23.25
C VAL A 177 -1.07 -22.79 23.50
N ARG A 178 -0.25 -22.88 22.46
CA ARG A 178 1.21 -22.70 22.57
C ARG A 178 1.58 -21.27 22.97
N LEU A 179 0.91 -20.27 22.43
CA LEU A 179 1.17 -18.85 22.73
C LEU A 179 0.64 -18.46 24.11
N ARG A 180 -0.47 -19.05 24.56
CA ARG A 180 -0.98 -18.84 25.92
C ARG A 180 0.00 -19.25 27.01
N MET A 181 0.92 -20.19 26.74
CA MET A 181 1.99 -20.55 27.68
C MET A 181 2.98 -19.41 27.93
N LEU A 182 3.04 -18.40 27.06
CA LEU A 182 3.91 -17.24 27.19
C LEU A 182 3.34 -16.16 28.11
N ILE A 183 2.03 -16.18 28.36
CA ILE A 183 1.32 -15.14 29.15
C ILE A 183 1.98 -14.84 30.50
N PRO A 184 2.44 -15.84 31.30
CA PRO A 184 3.10 -15.57 32.58
C PRO A 184 4.41 -14.78 32.46
N PHE A 185 5.04 -14.80 31.28
CA PHE A 185 6.36 -14.20 31.02
C PHE A 185 6.32 -13.12 29.94
N ILE A 186 5.12 -12.67 29.53
CA ILE A 186 4.94 -11.84 28.32
C ILE A 186 5.72 -10.52 28.38
N ASP A 187 5.82 -9.91 29.56
CA ASP A 187 6.53 -8.64 29.76
C ASP A 187 8.05 -8.77 29.52
N GLN A 188 8.62 -9.94 29.80
CA GLN A 188 10.04 -10.24 29.59
C GLN A 188 10.29 -11.07 28.32
N TRP A 189 9.23 -11.47 27.61
CA TRP A 189 9.35 -12.27 26.39
C TRP A 189 10.14 -11.61 25.24
N PRO A 190 10.08 -10.28 25.00
CA PRO A 190 10.94 -9.66 23.98
C PRO A 190 12.44 -9.88 24.25
N GLN A 191 12.87 -9.95 25.52
CA GLN A 191 14.24 -10.27 25.90
C GLN A 191 14.60 -11.72 25.52
N ALA A 192 13.71 -12.68 25.82
CA ALA A 192 13.87 -14.08 25.42
C ALA A 192 13.98 -14.25 23.90
N MET A 193 13.15 -13.54 23.13
CA MET A 193 13.22 -13.54 21.67
C MET A 193 14.58 -13.05 21.17
N GLY A 194 15.10 -11.97 21.76
CA GLY A 194 16.44 -11.47 21.44
C GLY A 194 17.56 -12.48 21.74
N LEU A 195 17.46 -13.19 22.87
CA LEU A 195 18.42 -14.25 23.24
C LEU A 195 18.38 -15.43 22.26
N MET A 196 17.20 -15.86 21.82
CA MET A 196 17.05 -16.95 20.84
C MET A 196 17.65 -16.62 19.47
N LEU A 197 17.69 -15.34 19.09
CA LEU A 197 18.27 -14.86 17.83
C LEU A 197 19.81 -14.79 17.85
N LEU A 198 20.45 -14.93 19.01
CA LEU A 198 21.91 -14.95 19.08
C LEU A 198 22.49 -16.17 18.33
N PRO A 199 23.62 -16.04 17.61
CA PRO A 199 24.16 -17.11 16.78
C PRO A 199 24.40 -18.46 17.49
N GLN A 200 24.70 -18.42 18.79
CA GLN A 200 24.93 -19.61 19.63
C GLN A 200 23.65 -20.32 20.09
N ASN A 201 22.49 -19.65 20.03
CA ASN A 201 21.19 -20.16 20.46
C ASN A 201 20.27 -20.47 19.26
N ALA A 202 20.44 -19.75 18.14
CA ALA A 202 19.60 -19.84 16.96
C ALA A 202 19.42 -21.26 16.38
N PRO A 203 20.45 -22.13 16.32
CA PRO A 203 20.27 -23.50 15.82
C PRO A 203 19.26 -24.32 16.65
N ASP A 204 19.31 -24.21 17.98
CA ASP A 204 18.40 -24.94 18.87
C ASP A 204 17.02 -24.29 18.93
N ALA A 205 16.94 -22.96 18.87
CA ALA A 205 15.66 -22.24 18.74
C ALA A 205 14.93 -22.64 17.45
N LEU A 206 15.64 -22.72 16.32
CA LEU A 206 15.08 -23.19 15.04
C LEU A 206 14.65 -24.67 15.11
N LYS A 207 15.41 -25.51 15.82
CA LYS A 207 15.04 -26.90 16.07
C LYS A 207 13.74 -26.99 16.88
N ASN A 208 13.56 -26.16 17.90
CA ASN A 208 12.34 -26.10 18.70
C ASN A 208 11.13 -25.63 17.87
N VAL A 209 11.29 -24.63 17.01
CA VAL A 209 10.22 -24.20 16.09
C VAL A 209 9.89 -25.30 15.07
N ALA A 210 10.90 -25.98 14.52
CA ALA A 210 10.67 -27.09 13.60
C ALA A 210 9.92 -28.24 14.28
N TYR A 211 10.28 -28.58 15.52
CA TYR A 211 9.59 -29.61 16.30
C TYR A 211 8.12 -29.24 16.58
N LEU A 212 7.88 -28.00 17.05
CA LEU A 212 6.53 -27.45 17.27
C LEU A 212 5.65 -27.62 16.03
N VAL A 213 6.15 -27.15 14.89
CA VAL A 213 5.41 -27.14 13.62
C VAL A 213 5.14 -28.57 13.13
N ASP A 214 6.10 -29.48 13.28
CA ASP A 214 5.94 -30.89 12.94
C ASP A 214 4.86 -31.58 13.76
N GLU A 215 4.84 -31.36 15.08
CA GLU A 215 3.84 -31.91 16.00
C GLU A 215 2.43 -31.40 15.67
N VAL A 216 2.27 -30.10 15.41
CA VAL A 216 0.97 -29.51 15.04
C VAL A 216 0.46 -30.10 13.73
N TRP A 217 1.32 -30.22 12.70
CA TRP A 217 0.91 -30.82 11.42
C TRP A 217 0.62 -32.32 11.52
N TYR A 218 1.36 -33.05 12.35
CA TYR A 218 1.11 -34.46 12.62
C TYR A 218 -0.29 -34.66 13.20
N HIS A 219 -0.65 -33.89 14.22
CA HIS A 219 -1.98 -33.95 14.85
C HIS A 219 -3.11 -33.36 13.99
N ALA A 220 -2.81 -32.43 13.08
CA ALA A 220 -3.75 -31.94 12.07
C ALA A 220 -4.03 -32.95 10.93
N GLY A 221 -3.34 -34.10 10.92
CA GLY A 221 -3.55 -35.20 9.99
C GLY A 221 -2.77 -35.09 8.68
N ASP A 222 -1.64 -34.39 8.66
CA ASP A 222 -0.80 -34.27 7.46
C ASP A 222 -0.13 -35.60 7.07
N THR A 223 -0.33 -36.04 5.83
CA THR A 223 0.32 -37.23 5.25
C THR A 223 1.29 -36.87 4.11
N SER A 224 1.71 -35.60 4.01
CA SER A 224 2.54 -35.13 2.90
C SER A 224 3.97 -35.64 3.00
N THR A 225 4.56 -36.12 1.91
CA THR A 225 5.96 -36.60 1.86
C THR A 225 6.81 -35.91 0.80
N ASP A 226 6.22 -35.00 0.02
CA ASP A 226 6.86 -34.30 -1.10
C ASP A 226 7.18 -32.84 -0.75
N VAL A 227 7.43 -31.95 -1.72
CA VAL A 227 7.73 -30.51 -1.51
C VAL A 227 6.70 -29.82 -0.60
N ASN A 228 5.44 -30.25 -0.65
CA ASN A 228 4.36 -29.80 0.23
C ASN A 228 4.68 -29.95 1.74
N TRP A 229 5.53 -30.91 2.11
CA TRP A 229 6.02 -31.13 3.47
C TRP A 229 6.81 -29.91 3.99
N TYR A 230 7.73 -29.38 3.18
CA TYR A 230 8.57 -28.23 3.54
C TYR A 230 7.74 -26.94 3.55
N THR A 231 6.86 -26.76 2.57
CA THR A 231 6.03 -25.55 2.49
C THR A 231 5.06 -25.42 3.65
N LYS A 232 4.35 -26.51 4.00
CA LYS A 232 3.45 -26.52 5.16
C LYS A 232 4.15 -26.11 6.45
N ARG A 233 5.40 -26.58 6.63
CA ARG A 233 6.21 -26.25 7.80
C ARG A 233 6.68 -24.80 7.80
N GLY A 234 7.19 -24.32 6.66
CA GLY A 234 7.60 -22.91 6.52
C GLY A 234 6.45 -21.94 6.78
N VAL A 235 5.26 -22.24 6.25
CA VAL A 235 4.07 -21.40 6.42
C VAL A 235 3.59 -21.39 7.87
N LEU A 236 3.52 -22.54 8.54
CA LEU A 236 3.10 -22.59 9.94
C LEU A 236 4.15 -21.98 10.88
N ALA A 237 5.44 -22.15 10.59
CA ALA A 237 6.51 -21.46 11.32
C ALA A 237 6.39 -19.92 11.20
N GLY A 238 6.12 -19.43 9.99
CA GLY A 238 5.89 -18.01 9.73
C GLY A 238 4.64 -17.48 10.44
N LEU A 239 3.54 -18.25 10.42
CA LEU A 239 2.32 -17.94 11.15
C LEU A 239 2.59 -17.80 12.66
N TYR A 240 3.20 -18.83 13.26
CA TYR A 240 3.54 -18.84 14.69
C TYR A 240 4.40 -17.64 15.06
N GLY A 241 5.49 -17.38 14.32
CA GLY A 241 6.41 -16.27 14.61
C GLY A 241 5.77 -14.89 14.44
N ALA A 242 4.92 -14.70 13.43
CA ALA A 242 4.21 -13.44 13.24
C ALA A 242 3.18 -13.18 14.35
N THR A 243 2.44 -14.21 14.77
CA THR A 243 1.47 -14.10 15.86
C THR A 243 2.17 -13.90 17.21
N GLU A 244 3.30 -14.58 17.45
CA GLU A 244 4.14 -14.38 18.64
C GLU A 244 4.64 -12.93 18.74
N LEU A 245 5.14 -12.36 17.63
CA LEU A 245 5.61 -10.97 17.59
C LEU A 245 4.48 -9.96 17.85
N TYR A 246 3.29 -10.22 17.27
CA TYR A 246 2.10 -9.41 17.51
C TYR A 246 1.69 -9.44 18.99
N MET A 247 1.67 -10.63 19.59
CA MET A 247 1.26 -10.87 20.98
C MET A 247 2.08 -10.07 21.98
N VAL A 248 3.38 -9.88 21.75
CA VAL A 248 4.26 -9.09 22.63
C VAL A 248 3.84 -7.62 22.72
N THR A 249 3.21 -7.08 21.66
CA THR A 249 2.74 -5.69 21.60
C THR A 249 1.27 -5.52 21.99
N ASP A 250 0.52 -6.61 22.07
CA ASP A 250 -0.91 -6.60 22.39
C ASP A 250 -1.16 -6.30 23.88
N ARG A 251 -2.14 -5.43 24.15
CA ARG A 251 -2.58 -5.02 25.50
C ARG A 251 -4.10 -5.12 25.67
N SER A 252 -4.80 -5.72 24.70
CA SER A 252 -6.23 -6.03 24.74
C SER A 252 -6.55 -7.05 25.84
N SER A 253 -7.81 -7.10 26.27
CA SER A 253 -8.27 -8.11 27.23
C SER A 253 -8.10 -9.52 26.67
N ASP A 254 -7.48 -10.41 27.45
CA ASP A 254 -7.18 -11.81 27.07
C ASP A 254 -6.49 -11.97 25.69
N PHE A 255 -5.76 -10.95 25.21
CA PHE A 255 -5.10 -10.95 23.90
C PHE A 255 -6.08 -11.13 22.72
N GLU A 256 -7.32 -10.61 22.83
CA GLU A 256 -8.34 -10.67 21.78
C GLU A 256 -7.82 -10.21 20.41
N ASP A 257 -7.00 -9.14 20.36
CA ASP A 257 -6.42 -8.65 19.12
C ASP A 257 -5.42 -9.65 18.50
N THR A 258 -4.64 -10.36 19.32
CA THR A 258 -3.73 -11.44 18.89
C THR A 258 -4.49 -12.60 18.27
N TRP A 259 -5.60 -13.02 18.88
CA TRP A 259 -6.42 -14.11 18.35
C TRP A 259 -7.13 -13.70 17.06
N GLY A 260 -7.61 -12.45 16.98
CA GLY A 260 -8.13 -11.87 15.74
C GLY A 260 -7.07 -11.78 14.63
N PHE A 261 -5.81 -11.47 14.97
CA PHE A 261 -4.69 -11.52 14.03
C PHE A 261 -4.40 -12.95 13.54
N LEU A 262 -4.37 -13.93 14.45
CA LEU A 262 -4.20 -15.36 14.11
C LEU A 262 -5.30 -15.86 13.17
N ASP A 263 -6.56 -15.52 13.45
CA ASP A 263 -7.71 -15.95 12.65
C ASP A 263 -7.67 -15.37 11.22
N ARG A 264 -7.30 -14.08 11.07
CA ARG A 264 -7.08 -13.46 9.75
C ARG A 264 -5.97 -14.15 8.97
N ARG A 265 -4.83 -14.44 9.62
CA ARG A 265 -3.68 -15.09 8.96
C ARG A 265 -3.95 -16.54 8.59
N MET A 266 -4.72 -17.26 9.42
CA MET A 266 -5.19 -18.61 9.09
C MET A 266 -6.10 -18.63 7.86
N SER A 267 -6.96 -17.62 7.69
CA SER A 267 -7.78 -17.44 6.49
C SER A 267 -6.92 -17.23 5.23
N ASP A 268 -5.91 -16.36 5.32
CA ASP A 268 -4.95 -16.11 4.24
C ASP A 268 -4.21 -17.39 3.82
N ILE A 269 -3.76 -18.18 4.80
CA ILE A 269 -3.04 -19.45 4.56
C ILE A 269 -3.95 -20.52 3.99
N GLY A 270 -5.22 -20.58 4.41
CA GLY A 270 -6.22 -21.49 3.86
C GLY A 270 -6.40 -21.31 2.34
N LEU A 271 -6.32 -20.07 1.86
CA LEU A 271 -6.34 -19.73 0.43
C LEU A 271 -5.05 -20.16 -0.29
N LEU A 272 -3.89 -20.04 0.38
CA LEU A 272 -2.58 -20.40 -0.18
C LEU A 272 -2.36 -21.91 -0.32
N ILE A 273 -2.79 -22.73 0.65
CA ILE A 273 -2.64 -24.20 0.60
C ILE A 273 -3.55 -24.84 -0.48
N GLY A 274 -4.64 -24.16 -0.85
CA GLY A 274 -5.51 -24.56 -1.98
C GLY A 274 -4.90 -24.32 -3.36
N ALA A 275 -3.93 -23.40 -3.48
CA ALA A 275 -3.30 -23.02 -4.73
C ALA A 275 -2.01 -23.82 -4.96
N LYS A 276 -2.14 -24.94 -5.68
CA LYS A 276 -1.07 -25.94 -5.89
C LYS A 276 0.17 -25.44 -6.66
N GLU A 277 0.12 -24.25 -7.25
CA GLU A 277 1.18 -23.70 -8.14
C GLU A 277 1.99 -22.54 -7.53
N THR A 278 1.63 -22.00 -6.37
CA THR A 278 2.26 -20.79 -5.79
C THR A 278 3.51 -21.08 -4.93
N LEU A 279 4.09 -22.28 -5.06
CA LEU A 279 5.05 -22.81 -4.08
C LEU A 279 6.50 -22.34 -4.27
N GLU A 280 6.86 -21.78 -5.42
CA GLU A 280 8.23 -21.25 -5.63
C GLU A 280 8.43 -19.84 -5.02
N LYS A 281 7.35 -19.09 -4.75
CA LYS A 281 7.40 -17.75 -4.14
C LYS A 281 7.37 -17.75 -2.61
N ALA A 282 6.65 -18.67 -1.97
CA ALA A 282 6.51 -18.68 -0.51
C ALA A 282 7.84 -18.88 0.25
N GLY A 283 8.82 -19.53 -0.38
CA GLY A 283 10.16 -19.72 0.20
C GLY A 283 11.01 -18.44 0.22
N SER A 284 10.83 -17.52 -0.74
CA SER A 284 11.51 -16.22 -0.74
C SER A 284 10.88 -15.27 0.28
N ASP A 285 9.56 -15.30 0.40
CA ASP A 285 8.80 -14.32 1.17
C ASP A 285 8.95 -14.57 2.69
N ALA A 286 9.09 -15.84 3.10
CA ALA A 286 9.41 -16.20 4.49
C ALA A 286 10.83 -15.78 4.91
N ALA A 287 11.79 -15.83 3.98
CA ALA A 287 13.15 -15.34 4.22
C ALA A 287 13.21 -13.81 4.27
N GLU A 288 12.36 -13.13 3.50
CA GLU A 288 12.20 -11.67 3.53
C GLU A 288 11.56 -11.17 4.84
N LEU A 289 10.59 -11.92 5.39
CA LEU A 289 9.95 -11.62 6.67
C LEU A 289 10.94 -11.68 7.85
N LEU A 290 11.84 -12.68 7.85
CA LEU A 290 12.91 -12.80 8.84
C LEU A 290 13.98 -11.71 8.68
N SER A 291 14.24 -11.24 7.46
CA SER A 291 15.16 -10.13 7.17
C SER A 291 14.59 -8.76 7.59
N ALA A 292 13.28 -8.57 7.42
CA ALA A 292 12.57 -7.36 7.84
C ALA A 292 12.55 -7.20 9.38
N ALA A 293 12.49 -8.32 10.12
CA ALA A 293 12.60 -8.32 11.58
C ALA A 293 14.02 -7.95 12.07
N PHE A 294 15.06 -8.26 11.29
CA PHE A 294 16.45 -7.97 11.68
C PHE A 294 16.85 -6.51 11.43
N THR A 295 16.20 -5.83 10.49
CA THR A 295 16.48 -4.41 10.18
C THR A 295 15.77 -3.42 11.11
N THR A 296 14.68 -3.82 11.76
CA THR A 296 13.92 -2.99 12.72
C THR A 296 14.54 -2.95 14.12
N GLY A 297 15.46 -3.87 14.46
CA GLY A 297 16.09 -3.94 15.79
C GLY A 297 17.27 -2.98 16.04
N SER A 298 17.74 -2.20 15.05
CA SER A 298 18.92 -1.32 15.22
C SER A 298 18.63 0.18 15.28
N SER A 299 17.36 0.59 15.20
CA SER A 299 17.01 2.01 15.20
C SER A 299 15.67 2.27 15.90
N SER A 300 15.66 2.25 17.23
CA SER A 300 14.61 2.89 18.01
C SER A 300 15.22 3.59 19.22
N ASN A 301 15.42 4.90 19.07
CA ASN A 301 15.38 5.78 20.22
C ASN A 301 13.95 5.75 20.74
N LEU A 302 13.83 5.39 22.01
CA LEU A 302 12.61 5.27 22.79
C LEU A 302 12.14 6.67 23.18
N GLU A 303 11.05 7.19 22.61
CA GLU A 303 10.27 8.26 23.24
C GLU A 303 8.80 8.24 22.78
N THR A 304 7.93 7.92 23.74
CA THR A 304 6.52 8.34 23.93
C THR A 304 5.53 8.33 22.76
N GLY A 305 4.57 7.39 22.83
CA GLY A 305 3.14 7.60 22.56
C GLY A 305 2.75 8.41 21.33
N VAL A 306 2.92 7.84 20.14
CA VAL A 306 2.39 8.41 18.89
C VAL A 306 1.25 7.51 18.39
N ILE A 307 0.09 8.12 18.16
CA ILE A 307 -1.01 7.54 17.38
C ILE A 307 -0.43 7.20 16.01
N SER A 308 -0.33 5.91 15.67
CA SER A 308 0.29 5.46 14.41
C SER A 308 -0.59 5.87 13.23
N SER A 309 -0.36 7.06 12.67
CA SER A 309 -0.91 7.51 11.40
C SER A 309 -0.28 6.71 10.25
N SER A 310 -1.07 6.40 9.23
CA SER A 310 -0.58 5.80 7.97
C SER A 310 0.25 6.79 7.12
N PHE A 311 0.20 8.08 7.43
CA PHE A 311 0.92 9.14 6.74
C PHE A 311 2.07 9.69 7.59
N ILE A 312 3.25 9.76 6.98
CA ILE A 312 4.47 10.28 7.60
C ILE A 312 4.80 11.63 6.98
N ASP A 313 4.98 12.65 7.82
CA ASP A 313 5.46 13.96 7.39
C ASP A 313 6.91 13.86 6.88
N VAL A 314 7.09 14.22 5.61
CA VAL A 314 8.38 14.23 4.92
C VAL A 314 8.73 15.62 4.41
N THR A 315 8.03 16.67 4.85
CA THR A 315 8.17 18.06 4.40
C THR A 315 9.62 18.55 4.43
N GLU A 316 10.34 18.28 5.54
CA GLU A 316 11.76 18.61 5.66
C GLU A 316 12.63 17.72 4.74
N ARG A 317 12.32 16.42 4.68
CA ARG A 317 13.10 15.45 3.88
C ARG A 317 13.06 15.77 2.39
N VAL A 318 11.91 16.22 1.88
CA VAL A 318 11.74 16.62 0.47
C VAL A 318 12.15 18.07 0.20
N GLY A 319 12.59 18.82 1.21
CA GLY A 319 13.23 20.12 1.03
C GLY A 319 12.30 21.31 0.87
N ILE A 320 11.05 21.22 1.33
CA ILE A 320 10.04 22.30 1.19
C ILE A 320 9.63 22.96 2.51
N SER A 321 10.20 22.55 3.65
CA SER A 321 9.84 23.06 4.98
C SER A 321 10.10 24.55 5.20
N ALA A 322 11.04 25.14 4.47
CA ALA A 322 11.39 26.56 4.58
C ALA A 322 10.50 27.49 3.72
N ILE A 323 9.50 26.94 3.01
CA ILE A 323 8.69 27.70 2.05
C ILE A 323 7.49 28.33 2.76
N ASN A 324 7.45 29.67 2.73
CA ASN A 324 6.30 30.44 3.16
C ASN A 324 5.47 30.82 1.92
N GLY A 325 4.36 30.12 1.72
CA GLY A 325 3.53 30.22 0.53
C GLY A 325 2.55 29.08 0.44
N TYR A 326 1.89 28.96 -0.71
CA TYR A 326 0.91 27.91 -0.95
C TYR A 326 1.12 27.24 -2.30
N LEU A 327 0.66 26.00 -2.38
CA LEU A 327 0.67 25.21 -3.60
C LEU A 327 -0.39 25.72 -4.58
N ALA A 328 0.04 26.04 -5.81
CA ALA A 328 -0.81 26.62 -6.84
C ALA A 328 -1.11 25.67 -7.99
N ALA A 329 -0.17 24.82 -8.39
CA ALA A 329 -0.36 23.80 -9.44
C ALA A 329 0.72 22.70 -9.41
N PHE A 330 0.49 21.67 -10.22
CA PHE A 330 1.42 20.58 -10.52
C PHE A 330 1.70 20.54 -12.02
N GLY A 331 2.92 20.18 -12.42
CA GLY A 331 3.29 19.99 -13.83
C GLY A 331 4.75 19.58 -13.96
N ASP A 332 5.14 18.91 -15.03
CA ASP A 332 6.54 18.54 -15.33
C ASP A 332 7.16 19.63 -16.22
N PHE A 333 7.73 20.66 -15.58
CA PHE A 333 8.16 21.89 -16.24
C PHE A 333 9.39 21.69 -17.11
N ASN A 334 10.33 20.87 -16.65
CA ASN A 334 11.57 20.56 -17.37
C ASN A 334 11.45 19.37 -18.34
N GLY A 335 10.29 18.70 -18.38
CA GLY A 335 10.00 17.59 -19.28
C GLY A 335 10.76 16.30 -18.93
N ASP A 336 11.16 16.13 -17.68
CA ASP A 336 11.97 14.99 -17.23
C ASP A 336 11.14 13.76 -16.78
N LYS A 337 9.80 13.85 -16.92
CA LYS A 337 8.76 12.90 -16.49
C LYS A 337 8.43 12.92 -15.00
N GLN A 338 9.07 13.76 -14.20
CA GLN A 338 8.75 13.92 -12.79
C GLN A 338 7.89 15.16 -12.59
N THR A 339 6.94 15.07 -11.66
CA THR A 339 6.02 16.17 -11.42
C THR A 339 6.64 17.23 -10.50
N ASP A 340 6.72 18.46 -11.00
CA ASP A 340 7.22 19.63 -10.28
C ASP A 340 6.11 20.41 -9.56
N LEU A 341 6.51 21.27 -8.62
CA LEU A 341 5.59 22.09 -7.84
C LEU A 341 5.63 23.55 -8.29
N PHE A 342 4.45 24.14 -8.48
CA PHE A 342 4.26 25.56 -8.72
C PHE A 342 3.74 26.20 -7.43
N LEU A 343 4.55 27.05 -6.81
CA LEU A 343 4.28 27.63 -5.50
C LEU A 343 4.12 29.14 -5.61
N VAL A 344 3.09 29.68 -4.96
CA VAL A 344 2.95 31.13 -4.80
C VAL A 344 3.48 31.53 -3.44
N THR A 345 4.46 32.41 -3.45
CA THR A 345 5.18 32.94 -2.29
C THR A 345 5.13 34.48 -2.30
N GLY A 346 5.94 35.11 -1.44
CA GLY A 346 6.09 36.56 -1.37
C GLY A 346 5.00 37.28 -0.57
N GLU A 347 5.34 38.45 -0.02
CA GLU A 347 4.39 39.27 0.74
C GLU A 347 3.25 39.76 -0.17
N GLY A 348 2.02 39.34 0.13
CA GLY A 348 0.85 39.66 -0.69
C GLY A 348 0.47 38.59 -1.72
N ASN A 349 1.12 37.41 -1.71
CA ASN A 349 0.81 36.27 -2.58
C ASN A 349 0.94 36.61 -4.07
N ASN A 350 2.06 37.22 -4.46
CA ASN A 350 2.26 37.81 -5.78
C ASN A 350 3.51 37.30 -6.50
N LEU A 351 4.24 36.35 -5.92
CA LEU A 351 5.43 35.76 -6.50
C LEU A 351 5.15 34.29 -6.84
N LEU A 352 5.31 33.88 -8.10
CA LEU A 352 5.27 32.49 -8.51
C LEU A 352 6.69 31.94 -8.65
N GLU A 353 6.95 30.79 -8.03
CA GLU A 353 8.21 30.06 -8.08
C GLU A 353 7.96 28.60 -8.46
N ILE A 354 8.84 28.03 -9.27
CA ILE A 354 8.76 26.62 -9.69
C ILE A 354 9.84 25.83 -8.95
N PHE A 355 9.47 24.71 -8.34
CA PHE A 355 10.34 23.80 -7.63
C PHE A 355 10.40 22.46 -8.33
N LEU A 356 11.57 22.13 -8.86
CA LEU A 356 11.81 20.94 -9.67
C LEU A 356 12.10 19.71 -8.80
N TRP A 357 11.53 18.56 -9.13
CA TRP A 357 11.82 17.32 -8.40
C TRP A 357 13.17 16.71 -8.84
N SER A 358 14.01 16.36 -7.87
CA SER A 358 15.25 15.63 -8.11
C SER A 358 15.11 14.18 -7.65
N GLY A 359 14.88 13.25 -8.58
CA GLY A 359 14.71 11.83 -8.26
C GLY A 359 15.93 11.16 -7.60
N SER A 360 17.15 11.63 -7.87
CA SER A 360 18.37 11.11 -7.24
C SER A 360 18.51 11.53 -5.78
N GLU A 361 18.13 12.77 -5.45
CA GLU A 361 18.20 13.31 -4.10
C GLU A 361 16.90 13.11 -3.31
N GLN A 362 15.81 12.77 -4.00
CA GLN A 362 14.44 12.73 -3.49
C GLN A 362 14.01 14.06 -2.84
N LYS A 363 14.33 15.17 -3.52
CA LYS A 363 14.09 16.54 -3.01
C LYS A 363 13.59 17.47 -4.11
N PHE A 364 12.75 18.41 -3.71
CA PHE A 364 12.41 19.57 -4.52
C PHE A 364 13.51 20.63 -4.43
N ARG A 365 13.91 21.16 -5.59
CA ARG A 365 14.92 22.22 -5.72
C ARG A 365 14.30 23.42 -6.40
N LYS A 366 14.51 24.61 -5.84
CA LYS A 366 14.05 25.84 -6.46
C LYS A 366 14.65 25.99 -7.87
N GLY A 367 13.79 26.12 -8.87
CA GLY A 367 14.16 26.33 -10.26
C GLY A 367 14.61 27.77 -10.54
N ARG A 368 14.84 28.08 -11.82
CA ARG A 368 15.29 29.42 -12.26
C ARG A 368 14.14 30.42 -12.41
N VAL A 369 12.92 29.93 -12.50
CA VAL A 369 11.73 30.74 -12.74
C VAL A 369 11.24 31.41 -11.46
N SER A 370 11.04 32.73 -11.56
CA SER A 370 10.50 33.57 -10.50
C SER A 370 9.72 34.73 -11.12
N ILE A 371 8.39 34.69 -11.07
CA ILE A 371 7.51 35.70 -11.67
C ILE A 371 6.85 36.52 -10.56
N SER A 372 7.13 37.82 -10.50
CA SER A 372 6.47 38.74 -9.56
C SER A 372 5.42 39.59 -10.27
N LEU A 373 4.21 39.64 -9.71
CA LEU A 373 3.11 40.47 -10.17
C LEU A 373 2.80 41.59 -9.17
N GLN A 374 2.15 42.67 -9.65
CA GLN A 374 1.59 43.70 -8.77
C GLN A 374 0.24 43.28 -8.15
N SER A 375 -0.38 42.25 -8.73
CA SER A 375 -1.67 41.69 -8.33
C SER A 375 -1.45 40.43 -7.49
N LYS A 376 -2.46 40.06 -6.71
CA LYS A 376 -2.50 38.81 -5.95
C LYS A 376 -2.79 37.65 -6.90
N ILE A 377 -1.93 36.63 -6.92
CA ILE A 377 -2.17 35.41 -7.69
C ILE A 377 -3.30 34.63 -7.02
N VAL A 378 -4.24 34.12 -7.82
CA VAL A 378 -5.41 33.37 -7.35
C VAL A 378 -5.62 32.05 -8.07
N ASN A 379 -4.86 31.77 -9.15
CA ASN A 379 -4.83 30.47 -9.82
C ASN A 379 -3.61 30.38 -10.75
N VAL A 380 -3.11 29.17 -10.96
CA VAL A 380 -2.02 28.89 -11.92
C VAL A 380 -2.38 27.62 -12.69
N SER A 381 -2.17 27.63 -14.01
CA SER A 381 -2.38 26.46 -14.87
C SER A 381 -1.16 26.26 -15.80
N PRO A 382 -0.31 25.26 -15.53
CA PRO A 382 0.82 24.93 -16.39
C PRO A 382 0.38 24.00 -17.53
N ILE A 383 0.44 24.47 -18.77
CA ILE A 383 0.06 23.70 -19.98
C ILE A 383 0.69 24.33 -21.22
N ASP A 384 0.90 23.54 -22.28
CA ASP A 384 1.47 24.00 -23.57
C ASP A 384 0.41 24.71 -24.44
N PHE A 385 0.28 26.03 -24.32
CA PHE A 385 -0.75 26.82 -25.01
C PHE A 385 -0.38 27.12 -26.46
N ASP A 386 0.92 27.22 -26.79
CA ASP A 386 1.38 27.50 -28.15
C ASP A 386 1.67 26.25 -28.99
N GLY A 387 1.76 25.08 -28.34
CA GLY A 387 1.92 23.77 -28.94
C GLY A 387 3.35 23.47 -29.37
N ASP A 388 4.35 24.08 -28.72
CA ASP A 388 5.77 23.91 -29.03
C ASP A 388 6.44 22.74 -28.30
N GLY A 389 5.70 22.03 -27.43
CA GLY A 389 6.17 20.87 -26.69
C GLY A 389 6.84 21.22 -25.37
N CYS A 390 6.69 22.44 -24.87
CA CYS A 390 7.14 22.87 -23.55
C CYS A 390 5.98 23.46 -22.74
N LEU A 391 6.06 23.34 -21.41
CA LEU A 391 5.00 23.86 -20.54
C LEU A 391 5.05 25.39 -20.48
N ASP A 392 3.97 26.03 -20.92
CA ASP A 392 3.68 27.42 -20.61
C ASP A 392 2.98 27.52 -19.25
N VAL A 393 2.82 28.74 -18.75
CA VAL A 393 2.15 28.99 -17.47
C VAL A 393 1.13 30.11 -17.60
N LEU A 394 -0.14 29.75 -17.40
CA LEU A 394 -1.21 30.72 -17.22
C LEU A 394 -1.31 31.12 -15.75
N ILE A 395 -1.34 32.42 -15.48
CA ILE A 395 -1.51 32.98 -14.14
C ILE A 395 -2.77 33.84 -14.11
N ALA A 396 -3.69 33.51 -13.22
CA ALA A 396 -4.86 34.35 -12.92
C ALA A 396 -4.57 35.18 -11.66
N ALA A 397 -4.81 36.49 -11.72
CA ALA A 397 -4.53 37.41 -10.63
C ALA A 397 -5.66 38.42 -10.39
N GLU A 398 -5.87 38.77 -9.12
CA GLU A 398 -6.82 39.78 -8.66
C GLU A 398 -6.08 41.01 -8.11
N PRO A 399 -6.64 42.24 -8.23
CA PRO A 399 -6.06 43.43 -7.61
C PRO A 399 -5.90 43.28 -6.08
N GLN A 400 -4.74 43.69 -5.53
CA GLN A 400 -4.44 43.52 -4.09
C GLN A 400 -5.36 44.34 -3.17
N HIS A 401 -5.87 45.49 -3.63
CA HIS A 401 -6.78 46.32 -2.85
C HIS A 401 -8.24 46.07 -3.26
N ASN A 402 -9.06 45.63 -2.30
CA ASN A 402 -10.52 45.58 -2.38
C ASN A 402 -11.08 47.01 -2.62
N SER A 403 -11.10 47.49 -3.86
CA SER A 403 -12.09 48.51 -4.20
C SER A 403 -13.47 47.84 -4.10
N LYS A 404 -14.48 48.55 -3.60
CA LYS A 404 -15.89 48.09 -3.53
C LYS A 404 -16.51 47.79 -4.92
N THR A 405 -15.70 47.74 -5.97
CA THR A 405 -16.07 47.48 -7.35
C THR A 405 -15.89 45.99 -7.65
N GLU A 406 -16.62 45.51 -8.65
CA GLU A 406 -16.58 44.13 -9.13
C GLU A 406 -15.15 43.58 -9.25
N LYS A 407 -14.90 42.41 -8.64
CA LYS A 407 -13.62 41.72 -8.71
C LYS A 407 -13.46 41.10 -10.10
N ASN A 408 -12.58 41.68 -10.91
CA ASN A 408 -12.20 41.14 -12.20
C ASN A 408 -10.89 40.37 -12.05
N VAL A 409 -10.73 39.32 -12.84
CA VAL A 409 -9.53 38.48 -12.88
C VAL A 409 -8.72 38.87 -14.11
N THR A 410 -7.43 39.17 -13.92
CA THR A 410 -6.49 39.38 -15.03
C THR A 410 -5.71 38.09 -15.25
N VAL A 411 -5.74 37.59 -16.48
CA VAL A 411 -5.09 36.36 -16.92
C VAL A 411 -3.88 36.71 -17.78
N TYR A 412 -2.73 36.17 -17.39
CA TYR A 412 -1.44 36.28 -18.06
C TYR A 412 -1.04 34.90 -18.60
N VAL A 413 -0.36 34.86 -19.74
CA VAL A 413 0.25 33.62 -20.25
C VAL A 413 1.74 33.87 -20.47
N TYR A 414 2.56 33.14 -19.73
CA TYR A 414 4.02 33.15 -19.81
C TYR A 414 4.48 31.95 -20.60
N TRP A 415 5.27 32.18 -21.64
CA TRP A 415 5.65 31.14 -22.61
C TRP A 415 6.90 30.38 -22.15
N GLY A 416 6.89 29.06 -22.19
CA GLY A 416 7.94 28.21 -21.65
C GLY A 416 9.02 27.81 -22.64
N ASN A 417 10.18 27.44 -22.11
CA ASN A 417 11.25 26.82 -22.88
C ASN A 417 11.96 25.70 -22.10
N SER A 418 11.22 24.96 -21.27
CA SER A 418 11.68 23.89 -20.34
C SER A 418 12.50 24.34 -19.12
N GLN A 419 13.19 25.49 -19.18
CA GLN A 419 14.02 25.97 -18.05
C GLN A 419 13.61 27.34 -17.54
N THR A 420 13.04 28.17 -18.42
CA THR A 420 12.65 29.54 -18.12
C THR A 420 11.29 29.87 -18.71
N LEU A 421 10.73 30.99 -18.29
CA LEU A 421 9.49 31.55 -18.82
C LEU A 421 9.80 32.91 -19.44
N ASP A 422 9.45 33.06 -20.71
CA ASP A 422 9.48 34.34 -21.41
C ASP A 422 8.36 35.26 -20.91
N GLY A 423 8.52 36.57 -21.13
CA GLY A 423 7.55 37.58 -20.70
C GLY A 423 6.15 37.34 -21.27
N SER A 424 5.14 37.78 -20.51
CA SER A 424 3.73 37.68 -20.91
C SER A 424 3.34 38.82 -21.86
N ASP A 425 3.32 38.52 -23.16
CA ASP A 425 2.77 39.43 -24.19
C ASP A 425 1.23 39.35 -24.31
N PHE A 426 0.61 38.37 -23.64
CA PHE A 426 -0.84 38.16 -23.64
C PHE A 426 -1.44 38.55 -22.28
N ILE A 427 -2.45 39.43 -22.31
CA ILE A 427 -3.20 39.86 -21.12
C ILE A 427 -4.69 39.83 -21.47
N LEU A 428 -5.47 39.10 -20.68
CA LEU A 428 -6.92 38.99 -20.80
C LEU A 428 -7.58 39.38 -19.48
N VAL A 429 -8.66 40.16 -19.52
CA VAL A 429 -9.45 40.48 -18.32
C VAL A 429 -10.79 39.76 -18.39
N MET A 430 -11.06 38.95 -17.38
CA MET A 430 -12.24 38.10 -17.26
C MET A 430 -13.03 38.46 -16.00
N LYS A 431 -14.32 38.11 -15.99
CA LYS A 431 -15.17 38.28 -14.80
C LYS A 431 -14.90 37.20 -13.74
N ASP A 432 -14.43 36.04 -14.15
CA ASP A 432 -14.13 34.85 -13.35
C ASP A 432 -12.79 34.20 -13.74
N GLN A 433 -12.39 33.15 -13.03
CA GLN A 433 -11.19 32.37 -13.35
C GLN A 433 -11.46 31.40 -14.52
N PRO A 434 -10.52 31.21 -15.46
CA PRO A 434 -10.76 30.39 -16.65
C PRO A 434 -10.71 28.88 -16.37
N LEU A 435 -11.58 28.13 -17.06
CA LEU A 435 -11.42 26.70 -17.31
C LEU A 435 -10.52 26.50 -18.53
N VAL A 436 -9.48 25.68 -18.41
CA VAL A 436 -8.59 25.27 -19.51
C VAL A 436 -9.14 23.98 -20.12
N MET A 437 -9.29 23.93 -21.44
CA MET A 437 -9.90 22.78 -22.15
C MET A 437 -9.55 22.80 -23.64
N ASP A 438 -9.60 21.67 -24.34
CA ASP A 438 -9.50 21.64 -25.82
C ASP A 438 -10.90 21.67 -26.45
N ALA A 439 -11.43 22.87 -26.71
CA ALA A 439 -12.83 23.06 -27.07
C ALA A 439 -13.13 22.65 -28.52
N ASN A 440 -12.14 22.73 -29.40
CA ASN A 440 -12.28 22.51 -30.84
C ASN A 440 -11.65 21.17 -31.31
N GLY A 441 -11.00 20.43 -30.40
CA GLY A 441 -10.36 19.14 -30.65
C GLY A 441 -9.09 19.24 -31.49
N ASP A 442 -8.33 20.34 -31.41
CA ASP A 442 -7.10 20.55 -32.19
C ASP A 442 -5.80 20.23 -31.40
N LEU A 443 -5.95 19.67 -30.19
CA LEU A 443 -4.89 19.34 -29.23
C LEU A 443 -4.22 20.58 -28.60
N LEU A 444 -4.74 21.78 -28.82
CA LEU A 444 -4.31 22.97 -28.08
C LEU A 444 -5.25 23.26 -26.90
N PRO A 445 -4.70 23.75 -25.79
CA PRO A 445 -5.51 24.27 -24.71
C PRO A 445 -6.16 25.62 -25.09
N ASP A 446 -7.49 25.64 -25.06
CA ASP A 446 -8.36 26.80 -25.10
C ASP A 446 -8.78 27.22 -23.68
N LEU A 447 -9.41 28.40 -23.57
CA LEU A 447 -10.01 28.86 -22.32
C LEU A 447 -11.52 29.01 -22.43
N PHE A 448 -12.22 28.76 -21.33
CA PHE A 448 -13.64 29.05 -21.15
C PHE A 448 -13.88 29.88 -19.89
N GLY A 449 -14.79 30.85 -19.99
CA GLY A 449 -15.18 31.69 -18.87
C GLY A 449 -16.05 32.87 -19.31
N SER A 450 -16.06 33.91 -18.49
CA SER A 450 -17.00 35.03 -18.61
C SER A 450 -16.33 36.32 -19.11
N GLU A 451 -16.72 36.78 -20.30
CA GLU A 451 -16.32 38.05 -20.92
C GLU A 451 -17.02 39.23 -20.22
N ILE A 452 -16.27 40.31 -19.97
CA ILE A 452 -16.81 41.54 -19.36
C ILE A 452 -17.49 42.40 -20.43
N VAL A 453 -18.82 42.44 -20.42
CA VAL A 453 -19.63 43.25 -21.33
C VAL A 453 -20.59 44.15 -20.52
N LYS A 454 -20.84 45.37 -21.01
CA LYS A 454 -21.55 46.46 -20.28
C LYS A 454 -22.93 46.11 -19.68
N ASN A 455 -23.63 45.08 -20.20
CA ASN A 455 -25.02 44.77 -19.81
C ASN A 455 -25.16 43.48 -18.98
N SER A 456 -24.29 42.49 -19.19
CA SER A 456 -24.22 41.21 -18.47
C SER A 456 -22.95 40.49 -18.92
N PRO A 457 -22.25 39.75 -18.05
CA PRO A 457 -21.16 38.89 -18.49
C PRO A 457 -21.67 37.87 -19.52
N LEU A 458 -20.89 37.66 -20.57
CA LEU A 458 -21.19 36.69 -21.63
C LEU A 458 -20.23 35.51 -21.53
N ARG A 459 -20.74 34.30 -21.73
CA ARG A 459 -19.91 33.09 -21.80
C ARG A 459 -19.19 33.04 -23.13
N SER A 460 -17.87 32.86 -23.09
CA SER A 460 -17.03 32.84 -24.27
C SER A 460 -15.96 31.76 -24.19
N TYR A 461 -15.55 31.30 -25.36
CA TYR A 461 -14.36 30.50 -25.59
C TYR A 461 -13.24 31.42 -26.09
N TRP A 462 -12.02 31.19 -25.65
CA TRP A 462 -10.81 31.80 -26.18
C TRP A 462 -10.02 30.69 -26.83
N ILE A 463 -10.08 30.61 -28.15
CA ILE A 463 -9.50 29.51 -28.94
C ILE A 463 -8.04 29.81 -29.26
N SER A 464 -7.12 28.96 -28.81
CA SER A 464 -5.69 29.14 -29.03
C SER A 464 -5.37 29.08 -30.53
N GLN A 465 -4.47 29.96 -30.96
CA GLN A 465 -3.91 29.96 -32.30
C GLN A 465 -2.52 29.33 -32.34
N GLY A 466 -2.16 28.57 -31.30
CA GLY A 466 -0.89 27.88 -31.16
C GLY A 466 0.30 28.82 -31.25
N SER A 467 1.23 28.53 -32.15
CA SER A 467 2.48 29.27 -32.37
C SER A 467 2.33 30.77 -32.65
N LYS A 468 1.11 31.26 -32.94
CA LYS A 468 0.83 32.70 -33.02
C LYS A 468 0.73 33.38 -31.65
N ARG A 469 0.72 32.62 -30.54
CA ARG A 469 0.65 33.10 -29.14
C ARG A 469 -0.51 34.07 -28.90
N ARG A 470 -1.70 33.73 -29.43
CA ARG A 470 -2.92 34.54 -29.38
C ARG A 470 -4.15 33.66 -29.26
N PHE A 471 -5.22 34.24 -28.71
CA PHE A 471 -6.52 33.59 -28.62
C PHE A 471 -7.58 34.33 -29.44
N GLU A 472 -8.40 33.58 -30.15
CA GLU A 472 -9.58 34.09 -30.87
C GLU A 472 -10.84 33.89 -30.02
N VAL A 473 -11.56 34.98 -29.75
CA VAL A 473 -12.76 34.93 -28.91
C VAL A 473 -13.95 34.44 -29.72
N GLN A 474 -14.60 33.38 -29.24
CA GLN A 474 -15.83 32.84 -29.81
C GLN A 474 -16.92 32.78 -28.73
N ARG A 475 -18.04 33.45 -28.96
CA ARG A 475 -19.14 33.46 -27.97
C ARG A 475 -19.82 32.10 -27.90
N GLN A 476 -20.09 31.64 -26.68
CA GLN A 476 -20.95 30.47 -26.49
C GLN A 476 -22.39 30.87 -26.83
N THR A 477 -23.00 30.14 -27.77
CA THR A 477 -24.34 30.47 -28.28
C THR A 477 -25.26 29.28 -28.22
N ASN A 478 -26.56 29.54 -28.05
CA ASN A 478 -27.61 28.54 -28.23
C ASN A 478 -28.06 28.55 -29.69
N LEU A 479 -27.67 27.53 -30.46
CA LEU A 479 -28.03 27.43 -31.89
C LEU A 479 -29.56 27.39 -32.14
N ARG A 480 -30.38 27.04 -31.14
CA ARG A 480 -31.84 26.91 -31.26
C ARG A 480 -32.60 28.17 -30.85
N LYS A 481 -32.01 29.02 -30.01
CA LYS A 481 -32.65 30.26 -29.50
C LYS A 481 -31.64 31.40 -29.54
N SER A 482 -32.03 32.53 -30.13
CA SER A 482 -31.25 33.79 -30.08
C SER A 482 -31.26 34.46 -28.69
N SER A 483 -31.42 33.68 -27.61
CA SER A 483 -31.44 34.14 -26.23
C SER A 483 -30.04 34.13 -25.63
N VAL A 484 -29.72 35.19 -24.88
CA VAL A 484 -28.49 35.27 -24.07
C VAL A 484 -28.52 34.16 -23.02
N LEU A 485 -27.43 33.41 -22.91
CA LEU A 485 -27.26 32.39 -21.88
C LEU A 485 -27.12 33.05 -20.51
N ALA A 486 -27.60 32.38 -19.45
CA ALA A 486 -27.39 32.87 -18.09
C ALA A 486 -25.90 32.97 -17.78
N PRO A 487 -25.42 33.90 -16.94
CA PRO A 487 -24.02 33.91 -16.54
C PRO A 487 -23.59 32.64 -15.80
N VAL A 488 -22.27 32.40 -15.78
CA VAL A 488 -21.65 31.33 -14.98
C VAL A 488 -21.68 31.73 -13.51
N ARG A 489 -21.89 30.74 -12.61
CA ARG A 489 -21.83 30.96 -11.16
C ARG A 489 -20.40 31.34 -10.74
N ILE A 490 -20.23 32.28 -9.81
CA ILE A 490 -18.91 32.65 -9.28
C ILE A 490 -18.87 32.41 -7.78
N PRO A 491 -17.94 31.58 -7.25
CA PRO A 491 -17.03 30.69 -7.98
C PRO A 491 -17.75 29.50 -8.65
N HIS A 492 -17.26 29.04 -9.81
CA HIS A 492 -17.80 27.88 -10.54
C HIS A 492 -16.97 26.61 -10.33
N SER A 493 -17.61 25.47 -10.62
CA SER A 493 -17.00 24.13 -10.73
C SER A 493 -17.16 23.55 -12.14
N ASN A 494 -17.16 24.42 -13.17
CA ASN A 494 -17.19 23.99 -14.56
C ASN A 494 -16.10 22.95 -14.83
N ALA A 495 -16.41 21.97 -15.66
CA ALA A 495 -15.52 20.83 -15.90
C ALA A 495 -15.60 20.38 -17.37
N PHE A 496 -14.50 19.85 -17.88
CA PHE A 496 -14.36 19.34 -19.24
C PHE A 496 -13.96 17.86 -19.20
N LEU A 497 -14.94 16.98 -19.40
CA LEU A 497 -14.81 15.53 -19.28
C LEU A 497 -15.97 14.82 -19.97
N ASP A 498 -15.78 13.55 -20.32
CA ASP A 498 -16.85 12.72 -20.87
C ASP A 498 -17.90 12.39 -19.80
N LEU A 499 -19.15 12.81 -20.04
CA LEU A 499 -20.29 12.58 -19.15
C LEU A 499 -21.34 11.64 -19.75
N ASN A 500 -21.13 11.18 -20.99
CA ASN A 500 -22.08 10.35 -21.71
C ASN A 500 -21.51 8.98 -22.13
N GLY A 501 -20.21 8.76 -21.92
CA GLY A 501 -19.52 7.50 -22.17
C GLY A 501 -19.08 7.29 -23.62
N ASP A 502 -19.07 8.34 -24.46
CA ASP A 502 -18.62 8.28 -25.86
C ASP A 502 -17.11 8.59 -26.06
N PHE A 503 -16.34 8.61 -24.97
CA PHE A 503 -14.89 8.79 -24.94
C PHE A 503 -14.42 10.14 -25.51
N THR A 504 -15.32 11.13 -25.69
CA THR A 504 -14.96 12.52 -25.97
C THR A 504 -15.42 13.41 -24.83
N ALA A 505 -14.62 14.41 -24.49
CA ALA A 505 -14.99 15.33 -23.44
C ALA A 505 -16.21 16.18 -23.81
N ASP A 506 -17.12 16.31 -22.85
CA ASP A 506 -18.24 17.23 -22.80
C ASP A 506 -17.91 18.42 -21.89
N LEU A 507 -18.71 19.49 -21.94
CA LEU A 507 -18.54 20.65 -21.08
C LEU A 507 -19.68 20.75 -20.07
N PHE A 508 -19.37 20.62 -18.78
CA PHE A 508 -20.28 20.93 -17.69
C PHE A 508 -20.16 22.41 -17.30
N VAL A 509 -21.28 23.13 -17.29
CA VAL A 509 -21.35 24.54 -16.88
C VAL A 509 -22.36 24.74 -15.76
N ILE A 510 -21.92 25.30 -14.64
CA ILE A 510 -22.82 25.71 -13.55
C ILE A 510 -23.19 27.20 -13.69
N ASN A 511 -24.47 27.50 -13.84
CA ASN A 511 -24.95 28.87 -13.99
C ASN A 511 -25.38 29.52 -12.66
N GLU A 512 -25.57 30.84 -12.66
CA GLU A 512 -25.97 31.61 -11.46
C GLU A 512 -27.32 31.18 -10.86
N GLN A 513 -28.18 30.49 -11.62
CA GLN A 513 -29.44 29.93 -11.14
C GLN A 513 -29.28 28.52 -10.51
N ASN A 514 -28.04 28.07 -10.27
CA ASN A 514 -27.72 26.72 -9.79
C ASN A 514 -28.32 25.62 -10.69
N GLN A 515 -28.19 25.79 -12.00
CA GLN A 515 -28.48 24.75 -12.98
C GLN A 515 -27.16 24.34 -13.65
N GLY A 516 -26.84 23.05 -13.56
CA GLY A 516 -25.77 22.42 -14.31
C GLY A 516 -26.23 22.12 -15.73
N GLU A 517 -25.52 22.63 -16.70
CA GLU A 517 -25.77 22.43 -18.12
C GLU A 517 -24.68 21.50 -18.66
N VAL A 518 -25.08 20.34 -19.20
CA VAL A 518 -24.16 19.41 -19.86
C VAL A 518 -24.19 19.68 -21.36
N TRP A 519 -23.10 20.24 -21.87
CA TRP A 519 -22.91 20.54 -23.28
C TRP A 519 -22.24 19.36 -23.96
N ILE A 520 -23.05 18.44 -24.48
CA ILE A 520 -22.57 17.23 -25.13
C ILE A 520 -21.81 17.56 -26.43
N ASN A 521 -20.63 16.98 -26.59
CA ASN A 521 -19.84 17.07 -27.81
C ASN A 521 -20.45 16.21 -28.91
N ARG A 522 -21.20 16.83 -29.84
CA ARG A 522 -21.81 16.14 -30.97
C ARG A 522 -21.00 16.38 -32.24
N LYS A 523 -20.16 15.40 -32.61
CA LYS A 523 -19.29 15.43 -33.81
C LYS A 523 -18.30 16.61 -33.83
N GLY A 524 -17.68 16.90 -32.68
CA GLY A 524 -16.67 17.94 -32.50
C GLY A 524 -17.26 19.35 -32.31
N VAL A 525 -18.49 19.42 -31.82
CA VAL A 525 -19.17 20.68 -31.50
C VAL A 525 -19.92 20.50 -30.18
N LEU A 526 -19.63 21.34 -29.19
CA LEU A 526 -20.36 21.39 -27.92
C LEU A 526 -21.76 21.98 -28.16
N VAL A 527 -22.80 21.19 -27.89
CA VAL A 527 -24.19 21.57 -28.18
C VAL A 527 -24.93 21.91 -26.89
N HIS A 528 -25.62 23.05 -26.88
CA HIS A 528 -26.45 23.49 -25.75
C HIS A 528 -27.54 22.44 -25.42
N PRO A 529 -27.75 22.09 -24.14
CA PRO A 529 -28.77 21.12 -23.75
C PRO A 529 -30.19 21.63 -24.06
N SER A 530 -31.10 20.78 -24.53
CA SER A 530 -32.50 21.20 -24.64
C SER A 530 -33.14 21.35 -23.25
N ASN A 531 -34.02 22.33 -23.04
CA ASN A 531 -34.64 22.58 -21.72
C ASN A 531 -35.38 21.37 -21.12
N ASP A 532 -35.73 20.38 -21.95
CA ASP A 532 -36.43 19.14 -21.57
C ASP A 532 -35.53 17.88 -21.70
N SER A 533 -34.20 18.02 -21.89
CA SER A 533 -33.28 16.87 -21.92
C SER A 533 -32.70 16.52 -20.54
N GLU A 534 -32.30 15.26 -20.39
CA GLU A 534 -31.52 14.73 -19.27
C GLU A 534 -30.14 15.41 -19.11
N GLU A 535 -29.75 16.24 -20.09
CA GLU A 535 -28.50 17.02 -20.11
C GLU A 535 -28.57 18.29 -19.22
N VAL A 536 -29.69 18.55 -18.54
CA VAL A 536 -29.82 19.64 -17.55
C VAL A 536 -29.88 19.06 -16.14
N ILE A 537 -28.77 19.18 -15.41
CA ILE A 537 -28.63 18.74 -14.03
C ILE A 537 -29.08 19.87 -13.09
N LYS A 538 -30.26 19.74 -12.50
CA LYS A 538 -30.71 20.68 -11.45
C LYS A 538 -30.06 20.29 -10.14
N LEU A 539 -29.38 21.22 -9.48
CA LEU A 539 -28.85 20.98 -8.14
C LEU A 539 -29.99 20.62 -7.18
N PRO A 540 -29.72 19.78 -6.16
CA PRO A 540 -30.75 19.38 -5.22
C PRO A 540 -31.21 20.63 -4.46
N LYS A 541 -32.53 20.83 -4.37
CA LYS A 541 -33.10 21.92 -3.58
C LYS A 541 -33.24 21.54 -2.11
N MET A 542 -33.43 20.26 -1.86
CA MET A 542 -33.67 19.71 -0.54
C MET A 542 -32.85 18.45 -0.33
N VAL A 543 -32.45 18.23 0.92
CA VAL A 543 -31.81 16.99 1.40
C VAL A 543 -32.48 16.64 2.73
N LYS A 544 -32.91 15.39 2.88
CA LYS A 544 -33.62 14.90 4.09
C LYS A 544 -34.74 15.85 4.55
N ASP A 545 -35.60 16.25 3.62
CA ASP A 545 -36.73 17.16 3.82
C ASP A 545 -36.39 18.61 4.27
N LYS A 546 -35.11 19.01 4.22
CA LYS A 546 -34.65 20.36 4.55
C LYS A 546 -34.15 21.10 3.32
N LEU A 547 -34.38 22.41 3.26
CA LEU A 547 -33.91 23.28 2.17
C LEU A 547 -32.39 23.45 2.25
N ILE A 548 -31.70 23.27 1.12
CA ILE A 548 -30.27 23.58 1.02
C ILE A 548 -30.08 25.10 0.95
N LYS A 549 -29.16 25.62 1.76
CA LYS A 549 -28.80 27.05 1.82
C LYS A 549 -27.44 27.35 1.23
N VAL A 550 -26.48 26.43 1.39
CA VAL A 550 -25.09 26.61 0.95
C VAL A 550 -24.69 25.45 0.04
N PHE A 551 -24.05 25.78 -1.08
CA PHE A 551 -23.53 24.82 -2.05
C PHE A 551 -22.02 25.02 -2.18
N GLY A 552 -21.24 23.94 -2.06
CA GLY A 552 -19.82 23.94 -2.38
C GLY A 552 -19.53 23.77 -3.88
N GLN A 553 -18.33 23.27 -4.18
CA GLN A 553 -17.88 22.97 -5.54
C GLN A 553 -18.18 21.53 -5.93
N SER A 554 -18.53 21.30 -7.20
CA SER A 554 -18.74 19.95 -7.74
C SER A 554 -17.41 19.29 -8.09
N THR A 555 -17.31 18.00 -7.78
CA THR A 555 -16.18 17.12 -8.15
C THR A 555 -16.73 15.93 -8.93
N PHE A 556 -15.99 15.43 -9.92
CA PHE A 556 -16.45 14.38 -10.82
C PHE A 556 -15.55 13.14 -10.71
N VAL A 557 -16.12 11.99 -10.38
CA VAL A 557 -15.40 10.72 -10.21
C VAL A 557 -16.36 9.53 -10.27
N ASP A 558 -15.88 8.38 -10.71
CA ASP A 558 -16.58 7.09 -10.62
C ASP A 558 -16.47 6.57 -9.18
N ILE A 559 -17.45 6.90 -8.32
CA ILE A 559 -17.30 6.73 -6.86
C ILE A 559 -17.69 5.32 -6.38
N ASP A 560 -18.61 4.67 -7.08
CA ASP A 560 -19.07 3.31 -6.77
C ASP A 560 -18.45 2.24 -7.68
N GLY A 561 -17.57 2.64 -8.61
CA GLY A 561 -16.84 1.71 -9.48
C GLY A 561 -17.74 1.06 -10.54
N ASP A 562 -18.88 1.68 -10.86
CA ASP A 562 -19.85 1.17 -11.84
C ASP A 562 -19.45 1.47 -13.30
N GLY A 563 -18.42 2.31 -13.49
CA GLY A 563 -17.95 2.73 -14.80
C GLY A 563 -18.65 3.98 -15.35
N ASN A 564 -19.43 4.70 -14.56
CA ASN A 564 -19.97 6.01 -14.90
C ASN A 564 -19.29 7.08 -14.05
N ILE A 565 -19.22 8.31 -14.57
CA ILE A 565 -18.71 9.42 -13.78
C ILE A 565 -19.86 10.03 -12.99
N ASP A 566 -19.75 10.02 -11.67
CA ASP A 566 -20.69 10.64 -10.76
C ASP A 566 -20.27 12.07 -10.41
N GLN A 567 -21.25 12.90 -10.03
CA GLN A 567 -21.00 14.25 -9.54
C GLN A 567 -21.19 14.32 -8.02
N LEU A 568 -20.11 14.58 -7.30
CA LEU A 568 -20.10 14.84 -5.85
C LEU A 568 -20.33 16.33 -5.59
N LEU A 569 -21.22 16.64 -4.65
CA LEU A 569 -21.58 18.00 -4.28
C LEU A 569 -21.75 18.13 -2.76
N PRO A 570 -20.85 18.82 -2.05
CA PRO A 570 -21.03 19.17 -0.65
C PRO A 570 -22.06 20.30 -0.51
N VAL A 571 -23.03 20.11 0.37
CA VAL A 571 -24.14 21.03 0.63
C VAL A 571 -24.41 21.19 2.12
N CYS A 572 -25.05 22.30 2.48
CA CYS A 572 -25.48 22.56 3.85
C CYS A 572 -26.93 23.06 3.89
N THR A 573 -27.70 22.59 4.87
CA THR A 573 -29.08 23.04 5.16
C THR A 573 -29.12 24.24 6.10
N THR A 574 -27.97 24.60 6.67
CA THR A 574 -27.77 25.74 7.56
C THR A 574 -26.77 26.72 6.96
N ASP A 575 -26.86 28.00 7.33
CA ASP A 575 -26.02 29.07 6.77
C ASP A 575 -24.53 28.94 7.18
N TYR A 576 -24.28 28.25 8.29
CA TYR A 576 -22.94 28.02 8.86
C TYR A 576 -22.50 26.55 8.79
N CYS A 577 -23.21 25.72 8.01
CA CYS A 577 -22.89 24.31 7.79
C CYS A 577 -22.89 23.38 9.01
N GLU A 578 -23.53 23.77 10.11
CA GLU A 578 -23.76 22.91 11.29
C GLU A 578 -24.43 21.58 10.92
N GLU A 579 -25.24 21.60 9.86
CA GLU A 579 -25.81 20.44 9.19
C GLU A 579 -25.22 20.36 7.77
N SER A 580 -24.36 19.36 7.58
CA SER A 580 -23.52 19.13 6.41
C SER A 580 -23.84 17.79 5.74
N HIS A 581 -23.98 17.81 4.41
CA HIS A 581 -24.28 16.62 3.61
C HIS A 581 -23.45 16.58 2.34
N LEU A 582 -22.93 15.40 1.99
CA LEU A 582 -22.34 15.12 0.69
C LEU A 582 -23.37 14.40 -0.17
N CYS A 583 -23.75 15.04 -1.27
CA CYS A 583 -24.68 14.47 -2.25
C CYS A 583 -23.91 13.96 -3.47
N VAL A 584 -24.39 12.85 -4.02
CA VAL A 584 -23.90 12.26 -5.27
C VAL A 584 -25.03 12.31 -6.28
N TYR A 585 -24.74 12.78 -7.49
CA TYR A 585 -25.64 12.68 -8.64
C TYR A 585 -25.16 11.59 -9.57
N SER A 586 -26.04 10.61 -9.76
CA SER A 586 -25.85 9.51 -10.70
C SER A 586 -27.19 9.04 -11.23
N SER A 587 -27.22 8.50 -12.44
CA SER A 587 -28.44 7.97 -13.06
C SER A 587 -29.66 8.93 -12.96
N ASN A 588 -29.42 10.21 -13.23
CA ASN A 588 -30.40 11.29 -13.16
C ASN A 588 -31.03 11.56 -11.78
N LYS A 589 -30.38 11.14 -10.68
CA LYS A 589 -30.90 11.29 -9.32
C LYS A 589 -29.81 11.76 -8.35
N TRP A 590 -30.21 12.62 -7.41
CA TRP A 590 -29.39 13.00 -6.27
C TRP A 590 -29.65 12.05 -5.10
N GLN A 591 -28.60 11.57 -4.47
CA GLN A 591 -28.64 10.77 -3.25
C GLN A 591 -27.60 11.31 -2.25
N THR A 592 -27.80 11.04 -0.96
CA THR A 592 -26.84 11.45 0.09
C THR A 592 -25.91 10.29 0.40
N MET A 593 -24.59 10.51 0.25
CA MET A 593 -23.57 9.51 0.56
C MET A 593 -23.02 9.69 1.98
N LEU A 594 -22.78 10.94 2.42
CA LEU A 594 -22.27 11.23 3.76
C LEU A 594 -23.07 12.37 4.41
N SER A 595 -23.23 12.32 5.73
CA SER A 595 -23.96 13.33 6.49
C SER A 595 -23.51 13.37 7.94
N ASN A 596 -23.49 14.56 8.54
CA ASN A 596 -23.11 14.76 9.94
C ASN A 596 -24.30 14.70 10.93
N ASP A 597 -25.40 14.06 10.56
CA ASP A 597 -26.66 14.07 11.33
C ASP A 597 -26.59 13.39 12.72
N GLY A 598 -25.44 12.80 13.08
CA GLY A 598 -25.17 12.24 14.40
C GLY A 598 -25.11 13.34 15.48
N ARG A 599 -25.75 13.10 16.62
CA ARG A 599 -25.60 13.95 17.81
C ARG A 599 -24.72 13.24 18.86
N PRO A 600 -23.67 13.88 19.39
CA PRO A 600 -23.21 15.25 19.12
C PRO A 600 -22.58 15.40 17.72
N VAL A 601 -22.71 16.58 17.11
CA VAL A 601 -22.06 16.90 15.84
C VAL A 601 -20.55 16.94 16.07
N THR A 602 -19.83 16.01 15.46
CA THR A 602 -18.37 15.87 15.58
C THR A 602 -17.63 16.62 14.48
N TRP A 603 -18.25 16.88 13.34
CA TRP A 603 -17.65 17.57 12.20
C TRP A 603 -18.65 18.39 11.39
N GLN A 604 -18.18 19.40 10.67
CA GLN A 604 -18.97 20.24 9.77
C GLN A 604 -18.14 20.81 8.62
N PHE A 605 -18.76 21.05 7.47
CA PHE A 605 -18.16 21.81 6.38
C PHE A 605 -17.94 23.28 6.77
N ILE A 606 -17.05 23.95 6.03
CA ILE A 606 -16.72 25.35 6.28
C ILE A 606 -17.42 26.23 5.26
N ALA A 607 -18.51 26.87 5.68
CA ALA A 607 -19.30 27.73 4.80
C ALA A 607 -18.43 28.87 4.20
N PRO A 608 -18.58 29.21 2.90
CA PRO A 608 -17.78 30.25 2.24
C PRO A 608 -17.87 31.64 2.89
N THR A 609 -18.92 31.91 3.66
CA THR A 609 -19.19 33.19 4.33
C THR A 609 -18.52 33.31 5.71
N ASN A 610 -17.97 32.22 6.26
CA ASN A 610 -17.71 32.08 7.70
C ASN A 610 -16.25 32.31 8.12
N GLN A 611 -15.62 33.42 7.68
CA GLN A 611 -14.31 33.90 8.19
C GLN A 611 -13.02 33.32 7.59
N THR A 612 -12.86 33.24 6.26
CA THR A 612 -11.53 33.04 5.66
C THR A 612 -11.23 33.99 4.51
N SER A 613 -9.97 34.44 4.44
CA SER A 613 -9.34 35.13 3.30
C SER A 613 -9.88 34.55 1.98
N SER A 614 -10.34 35.41 1.08
CA SER A 614 -11.10 35.05 -0.14
C SER A 614 -10.32 34.25 -1.20
N LEU A 615 -9.31 33.48 -0.81
CA LEU A 615 -8.36 32.82 -1.70
C LEU A 615 -8.76 31.38 -2.04
N PHE A 616 -9.22 30.57 -1.08
CA PHE A 616 -9.46 29.13 -1.28
C PHE A 616 -10.92 28.74 -1.07
N PRO A 617 -11.56 28.00 -2.00
CA PRO A 617 -12.87 27.40 -1.75
C PRO A 617 -12.73 26.15 -0.85
N LEU A 618 -13.12 26.27 0.42
CA LEU A 618 -12.94 25.20 1.41
C LEU A 618 -13.95 24.05 1.31
N MET A 619 -15.13 24.29 0.71
CA MET A 619 -16.11 23.23 0.40
C MET A 619 -15.81 22.59 -0.97
N THR A 620 -14.61 22.04 -1.10
CA THR A 620 -14.15 21.35 -2.31
C THR A 620 -13.60 19.99 -1.91
N ILE A 621 -14.02 18.94 -2.63
CA ILE A 621 -13.56 17.57 -2.41
C ILE A 621 -12.51 17.25 -3.47
N ARG A 622 -11.39 16.65 -3.04
CA ARG A 622 -10.37 16.13 -3.95
C ARG A 622 -10.28 14.63 -3.83
N THR A 623 -10.28 13.93 -4.95
CA THR A 623 -10.41 12.48 -5.00
C THR A 623 -9.10 11.80 -5.39
N GLY A 624 -8.91 10.58 -4.91
CA GLY A 624 -7.74 9.74 -5.17
C GLY A 624 -7.88 8.43 -4.41
N ASP A 625 -7.35 7.35 -4.96
CA ASP A 625 -7.40 6.01 -4.35
C ASP A 625 -6.12 5.80 -3.55
N TYR A 626 -6.16 6.07 -2.23
CA TYR A 626 -4.93 6.10 -1.42
C TYR A 626 -4.50 4.70 -0.97
N ASN A 627 -5.45 3.77 -0.83
CA ASN A 627 -5.22 2.39 -0.40
C ASN A 627 -5.10 1.40 -1.59
N MET A 628 -5.32 1.90 -2.81
CA MET A 628 -5.24 1.21 -4.11
C MET A 628 -6.25 0.07 -4.25
N ASP A 629 -7.43 0.19 -3.65
CA ASP A 629 -8.45 -0.87 -3.64
C ASP A 629 -9.36 -0.87 -4.88
N GLY A 630 -9.24 0.17 -5.72
CA GLY A 630 -10.03 0.39 -6.94
C GLY A 630 -11.22 1.30 -6.75
N PHE A 631 -11.47 1.83 -5.55
CA PHE A 631 -12.50 2.83 -5.26
C PHE A 631 -11.85 4.15 -4.89
N TYR A 632 -12.35 5.26 -5.43
CA TYR A 632 -11.79 6.57 -5.12
C TYR A 632 -12.16 7.01 -3.70
N ASP A 633 -11.14 7.35 -2.91
CA ASP A 633 -11.27 8.06 -1.64
C ASP A 633 -11.31 9.57 -1.86
N ALA A 634 -11.47 10.33 -0.77
CA ALA A 634 -11.57 11.78 -0.82
C ALA A 634 -10.80 12.49 0.30
N LEU A 635 -10.35 13.71 0.01
CA LEU A 635 -9.82 14.67 0.96
C LEU A 635 -10.72 15.91 0.99
N ILE A 636 -11.01 16.38 2.19
CA ILE A 636 -11.75 17.63 2.40
C ILE A 636 -11.28 18.33 3.68
N VAL A 637 -11.33 19.66 3.67
CA VAL A 637 -11.06 20.47 4.87
C VAL A 637 -12.34 20.62 5.68
N LEU A 638 -12.31 20.20 6.95
CA LEU A 638 -13.45 20.20 7.86
C LEU A 638 -13.15 21.00 9.12
N ASN A 639 -14.21 21.48 9.75
CA ASN A 639 -14.17 21.87 11.16
C ASN A 639 -14.58 20.65 11.99
N VAL A 640 -13.68 20.16 12.85
CA VAL A 640 -13.92 18.99 13.71
C VAL A 640 -13.87 19.38 15.19
N LYS A 641 -14.69 18.72 16.00
CA LYS A 641 -14.81 18.93 17.44
C LYS A 641 -14.59 17.60 18.16
N GLU A 642 -13.47 17.48 18.87
CA GLU A 642 -13.15 16.28 19.64
C GLU A 642 -13.98 16.18 20.92
N THR A 643 -14.14 14.95 21.42
CA THR A 643 -14.91 14.65 22.63
C THR A 643 -14.30 15.39 23.84
N GLY A 644 -15.07 16.28 24.45
CA GLY A 644 -14.62 17.09 25.60
C GLY A 644 -14.09 18.48 25.24
N GLU A 645 -13.82 18.74 23.96
CA GLU A 645 -13.44 20.08 23.49
C GLU A 645 -14.68 20.94 23.18
N THR A 646 -14.57 22.26 23.39
CA THR A 646 -15.66 23.21 23.12
C THR A 646 -15.53 23.92 21.78
N LYS A 647 -14.32 23.95 21.20
CA LYS A 647 -14.00 24.67 19.96
C LYS A 647 -13.80 23.69 18.82
N PHE A 648 -14.17 24.12 17.61
CA PHE A 648 -13.81 23.41 16.40
C PHE A 648 -12.37 23.71 16.01
N LYS A 649 -11.64 22.68 15.57
CA LYS A 649 -10.35 22.79 14.90
C LYS A 649 -10.55 22.57 13.41
N ARG A 650 -9.90 23.39 12.59
CA ARG A 650 -9.87 23.21 11.14
C ARG A 650 -8.81 22.16 10.81
N ILE A 651 -9.16 21.12 10.07
CA ILE A 651 -8.25 20.02 9.73
C ILE A 651 -8.48 19.55 8.29
N ALA A 652 -7.51 18.82 7.73
CA ALA A 652 -7.75 17.98 6.57
C ALA A 652 -8.24 16.60 7.03
N ALA A 653 -9.38 16.14 6.53
CA ALA A 653 -9.93 14.82 6.80
C ALA A 653 -9.79 13.93 5.55
N LEU A 654 -9.38 12.69 5.78
CA LEU A 654 -9.42 11.62 4.79
C LEU A 654 -10.80 10.94 4.87
N LEU A 655 -11.48 10.84 3.74
CA LEU A 655 -12.75 10.15 3.59
C LEU A 655 -12.47 8.84 2.85
N GLU A 656 -12.40 7.74 3.61
CA GLU A 656 -12.16 6.41 3.03
C GLU A 656 -13.47 5.86 2.46
N ASN A 657 -13.45 5.48 1.19
CA ASN A 657 -14.59 4.90 0.53
C ASN A 657 -14.72 3.44 0.98
N ILE A 658 -15.81 3.10 1.67
CA ILE A 658 -16.02 1.77 2.25
C ILE A 658 -17.36 1.16 1.81
N PRO A 659 -17.50 -0.18 1.88
CA PRO A 659 -18.80 -0.83 1.71
C PRO A 659 -19.82 -0.31 2.73
N CYS A 660 -21.04 -0.03 2.26
CA CYS A 660 -22.15 0.38 3.11
C CYS A 660 -22.70 -0.81 3.90
N GLU A 661 -22.52 -0.78 5.21
CA GLU A 661 -23.19 -1.70 6.16
C GLU A 661 -24.55 -1.18 6.65
N SER A 662 -25.37 -2.07 7.24
CA SER A 662 -26.70 -1.75 7.78
C SER A 662 -26.74 -0.68 8.88
N THR A 663 -25.61 -0.38 9.50
CA THR A 663 -25.42 0.63 10.55
C THR A 663 -25.33 2.05 9.99
N HIS A 664 -25.03 2.21 8.70
CA HIS A 664 -24.86 3.52 8.07
C HIS A 664 -26.21 4.17 7.75
N THR A 665 -26.26 5.49 7.95
CA THR A 665 -27.49 6.28 7.75
C THR A 665 -27.59 6.91 6.35
N SER A 666 -26.53 6.86 5.55
CA SER A 666 -26.45 7.46 4.22
C SER A 666 -25.48 6.64 3.38
N CYS A 667 -25.94 6.19 2.22
CA CYS A 667 -25.19 5.33 1.32
C CYS A 667 -25.59 5.62 -0.13
N PHE A 668 -24.66 5.39 -1.04
CA PHE A 668 -24.82 5.52 -2.48
C PHE A 668 -24.17 4.31 -3.14
N GLY A 669 -24.87 3.59 -4.02
CA GLY A 669 -24.29 2.46 -4.77
C GLY A 669 -23.67 1.35 -3.90
N GLU A 670 -24.25 1.02 -2.74
CA GLU A 670 -23.67 0.11 -1.73
C GLU A 670 -22.34 0.60 -1.11
N ARG A 671 -22.00 1.88 -1.26
CA ARG A 671 -20.81 2.53 -0.73
C ARG A 671 -21.15 3.72 0.17
N THR A 672 -20.22 4.09 1.02
CA THR A 672 -20.27 5.29 1.86
C THR A 672 -18.85 5.75 2.20
N PHE A 673 -18.71 6.85 2.94
CA PHE A 673 -17.41 7.31 3.43
C PHE A 673 -17.29 7.11 4.94
N ASP A 674 -16.18 6.52 5.38
CA ASP A 674 -15.72 6.66 6.76
C ASP A 674 -14.79 7.88 6.89
N VAL A 675 -14.91 8.63 7.98
CA VAL A 675 -14.27 9.93 8.14
C VAL A 675 -13.07 9.82 9.09
N HIS A 676 -11.88 9.83 8.53
CA HIS A 676 -10.62 9.75 9.25
C HIS A 676 -10.02 11.14 9.47
N TRP A 677 -10.34 11.77 10.61
CA TRP A 677 -9.83 13.09 10.99
C TRP A 677 -8.51 13.09 11.79
N LYS A 678 -8.01 11.91 12.18
CA LYS A 678 -6.74 11.77 12.93
C LYS A 678 -5.56 11.31 12.09
N GLU A 679 -5.79 10.95 10.82
CA GLU A 679 -4.75 10.43 9.93
C GLU A 679 -3.75 11.51 9.50
N LEU A 680 -4.14 12.79 9.48
CA LEU A 680 -3.32 13.88 8.96
C LEU A 680 -3.05 14.95 10.04
N PRO A 681 -2.42 14.61 11.19
CA PRO A 681 -2.28 15.51 12.33
C PRO A 681 -1.44 16.77 12.00
N THR A 682 -0.46 16.66 11.10
CA THR A 682 0.34 17.80 10.60
C THR A 682 -0.51 18.87 9.93
N LEU A 683 -1.68 18.53 9.40
CA LEU A 683 -2.55 19.43 8.64
C LEU A 683 -3.62 20.12 9.50
N GLU A 684 -3.37 20.31 10.81
CA GLU A 684 -4.17 21.23 11.60
C GLU A 684 -4.02 22.66 11.07
N GLY A 685 -5.16 23.35 10.89
CA GLY A 685 -5.23 24.65 10.23
C GLY A 685 -5.19 24.58 8.70
N ALA A 686 -5.38 23.40 8.08
CA ALA A 686 -5.38 23.26 6.62
C ALA A 686 -6.38 24.17 5.91
N VAL A 687 -5.98 24.73 4.77
CA VAL A 687 -6.84 25.43 3.79
C VAL A 687 -6.92 24.67 2.46
N VAL A 688 -5.99 23.75 2.23
CA VAL A 688 -5.87 22.93 1.02
C VAL A 688 -5.28 21.58 1.43
N ALA A 689 -5.86 20.48 0.95
CA ALA A 689 -5.26 19.14 0.98
C ALA A 689 -5.56 18.43 -0.32
N THR A 690 -4.58 17.77 -0.93
CA THR A 690 -4.73 17.07 -2.22
C THR A 690 -3.85 15.84 -2.28
N PHE A 691 -4.31 14.83 -3.01
CA PHE A 691 -3.54 13.62 -3.28
C PHE A 691 -2.39 13.90 -4.27
N PHE A 692 -1.25 13.26 -4.06
CA PHE A 692 -0.04 13.43 -4.88
C PHE A 692 0.91 12.23 -4.78
N ASP A 693 1.36 11.68 -5.92
CA ASP A 693 2.40 10.64 -5.99
C ASP A 693 3.80 11.27 -5.83
N LEU A 694 4.18 11.52 -4.57
CA LEU A 694 5.38 12.28 -4.20
C LEU A 694 6.70 11.71 -4.72
N TYR A 695 6.80 10.39 -4.82
CA TYR A 695 8.04 9.70 -5.18
C TYR A 695 7.98 9.08 -6.58
N GLU A 696 6.96 9.42 -7.38
CA GLU A 696 6.76 8.87 -8.73
C GLU A 696 6.78 7.33 -8.74
N ASN A 697 6.20 6.72 -7.70
CA ASN A 697 6.24 5.27 -7.47
C ASN A 697 4.85 4.63 -7.45
N GLY A 698 3.82 5.40 -7.80
CA GLY A 698 2.43 4.97 -7.81
C GLY A 698 1.76 4.90 -6.45
N LYS A 699 2.47 5.20 -5.33
CA LYS A 699 1.84 5.32 -4.02
C LYS A 699 1.40 6.75 -3.78
N ILE A 700 0.10 6.95 -3.62
CA ILE A 700 -0.49 8.27 -3.43
C ILE A 700 -0.26 8.74 -2.00
N GLY A 701 0.50 9.83 -1.84
CA GLY A 701 0.63 10.62 -0.61
C GLY A 701 -0.32 11.83 -0.60
N VAL A 702 -0.07 12.77 0.32
CA VAL A 702 -0.86 14.00 0.46
C VAL A 702 0.05 15.23 0.47
N MET A 703 -0.32 16.24 -0.32
CA MET A 703 0.21 17.59 -0.23
C MET A 703 -0.83 18.48 0.45
N GLY A 704 -0.40 19.29 1.41
CA GLY A 704 -1.28 20.16 2.18
C GLY A 704 -0.75 21.59 2.30
N VAL A 705 -1.65 22.53 2.54
CA VAL A 705 -1.30 23.92 2.91
C VAL A 705 -2.02 24.26 4.20
N THR A 706 -1.28 24.65 5.23
CA THR A 706 -1.84 25.19 6.48
C THR A 706 -1.70 26.70 6.53
N GLU A 707 -2.57 27.32 7.32
CA GLU A 707 -2.61 28.76 7.53
C GLU A 707 -2.24 29.06 8.99
N SER A 708 -1.34 30.03 9.20
CA SER A 708 -0.92 30.47 10.53
C SER A 708 -0.94 32.00 10.63
N LEU A 709 -1.01 32.53 11.85
CA LEU A 709 -0.93 33.97 12.08
C LEU A 709 0.54 34.39 12.15
N LYS A 710 0.96 35.32 11.28
CA LYS A 710 2.32 35.85 11.29
C LYS A 710 2.54 36.67 12.57
N ASN A 711 3.48 36.23 13.40
CA ASN A 711 3.79 36.83 14.72
C ASN A 711 2.56 37.06 15.61
N GLY A 712 1.49 36.28 15.43
CA GLY A 712 0.23 36.43 16.17
C GLY A 712 -0.62 37.64 15.78
N ASP A 713 -0.30 38.35 14.70
CA ASP A 713 -1.13 39.45 14.18
C ASP A 713 -2.37 38.89 13.45
N PRO A 714 -3.60 39.18 13.92
CA PRO A 714 -4.85 38.72 13.31
C PRO A 714 -5.07 39.21 11.87
N GLN A 715 -4.33 40.22 11.41
CA GLN A 715 -4.46 40.78 10.06
C GLN A 715 -3.45 40.24 9.05
N SER A 716 -2.44 39.50 9.51
CA SER A 716 -1.39 38.95 8.64
C SER A 716 -1.30 37.44 8.78
N VAL A 717 -1.49 36.77 7.65
CA VAL A 717 -1.54 35.32 7.54
C VAL A 717 -0.33 34.82 6.76
N GLU A 718 0.28 33.74 7.23
CA GLU A 718 1.29 32.97 6.52
C GLU A 718 0.74 31.60 6.13
N TYR A 719 1.20 31.09 5.00
CA TYR A 719 0.87 29.76 4.51
C TYR A 719 2.11 28.89 4.54
N HIS A 720 1.93 27.62 4.90
CA HIS A 720 3.00 26.63 4.94
C HIS A 720 2.60 25.41 4.14
N VAL A 721 3.49 24.93 3.28
CA VAL A 721 3.28 23.74 2.44
C VAL A 721 3.83 22.52 3.15
N HIS A 722 3.06 21.43 3.15
CA HIS A 722 3.40 20.16 3.78
C HIS A 722 3.35 19.02 2.77
N ALA A 723 4.24 18.05 2.92
CA ALA A 723 4.29 16.82 2.14
C ALA A 723 4.22 15.61 3.08
N LEU A 724 3.22 14.76 2.88
CA LEU A 724 2.94 13.58 3.66
C LEU A 724 3.06 12.34 2.78
N ARG A 725 3.98 11.44 3.15
CA ARG A 725 4.16 10.16 2.48
C ARG A 725 3.18 9.14 3.05
N ASN A 726 2.48 8.46 2.16
CA ASN A 726 1.69 7.28 2.52
C ASN A 726 2.62 6.08 2.79
N ASP A 727 2.61 5.58 4.02
CA ASP A 727 3.39 4.43 4.48
C ASP A 727 2.55 3.16 4.63
N LEU A 728 1.29 3.17 4.16
CA LEU A 728 0.45 1.99 4.15
C LEU A 728 1.14 0.86 3.35
N TYR A 729 1.42 -0.24 4.05
CA TYR A 729 1.95 -1.45 3.43
C TYR A 729 0.78 -2.21 2.79
N SER A 730 0.48 -1.89 1.54
CA SER A 730 -0.48 -2.61 0.72
C SER A 730 0.23 -3.27 -0.45
N ASP A 731 0.05 -4.59 -0.62
CA ASP A 731 0.46 -5.35 -1.83
C ASP A 731 -0.46 -5.05 -3.03
N ALA A 732 -1.18 -3.93 -2.99
CA ALA A 732 -2.08 -3.51 -4.04
C ALA A 732 -1.29 -2.92 -5.22
N CYS A 733 -1.74 -3.27 -6.41
CA CYS A 733 -1.17 -2.80 -7.65
C CYS A 733 -1.80 -1.48 -8.08
N PHE A 734 -1.04 -0.70 -8.85
CA PHE A 734 -1.54 0.53 -9.45
C PHE A 734 -1.36 0.54 -10.98
N LEU A 735 -2.05 1.45 -11.65
CA LEU A 735 -1.78 1.86 -13.02
C LEU A 735 -1.76 3.39 -13.08
N LYS A 736 -0.61 3.97 -13.42
CA LYS A 736 -0.48 5.42 -13.61
C LYS A 736 -0.56 5.75 -15.10
N VAL A 737 -1.48 6.60 -15.52
CA VAL A 737 -1.70 6.96 -16.92
C VAL A 737 -1.52 8.46 -17.13
N ILE A 738 -0.76 8.83 -18.16
CA ILE A 738 -0.53 10.21 -18.59
C ILE A 738 -0.87 10.30 -20.08
N VAL A 739 -1.79 11.19 -20.45
CA VAL A 739 -2.11 11.50 -21.85
C VAL A 739 -1.50 12.85 -22.21
N VAL A 740 -0.54 12.86 -23.13
CA VAL A 740 0.17 14.10 -23.54
C VAL A 740 -0.51 14.78 -24.73
N GLY A 741 -0.25 16.08 -24.92
CA GLY A 741 -0.83 16.92 -25.98
C GLY A 741 -0.51 16.47 -27.40
N GLY A 742 0.56 15.69 -27.62
CA GLY A 742 0.84 14.94 -28.85
C GLY A 742 1.07 15.76 -30.13
N ARG A 743 0.77 17.06 -30.16
CA ARG A 743 0.84 17.93 -31.35
C ARG A 743 2.23 18.04 -31.94
N THR A 744 3.23 18.09 -31.07
CA THR A 744 4.64 17.93 -31.41
C THR A 744 5.19 16.68 -30.73
N LEU A 745 6.12 16.00 -31.41
CA LEU A 745 6.81 14.82 -30.89
C LEU A 745 8.22 15.15 -30.38
N THR A 746 8.61 16.42 -30.44
CA THR A 746 9.90 16.95 -30.01
C THR A 746 9.65 18.08 -29.02
N SER A 747 10.36 18.08 -27.90
CA SER A 747 10.42 19.22 -26.98
C SER A 747 11.05 20.45 -27.66
N CYS A 748 10.87 21.63 -27.07
CA CYS A 748 11.45 22.88 -27.56
C CYS A 748 13.00 22.87 -27.62
N GLU A 749 13.67 21.98 -26.87
CA GLU A 749 15.13 21.77 -26.95
C GLU A 749 15.56 20.70 -27.98
N ASN A 750 14.61 20.07 -28.71
CA ASN A 750 14.82 18.99 -29.71
C ASN A 750 15.38 17.67 -29.18
N GLU A 751 15.41 17.44 -27.88
CA GLU A 751 16.15 16.30 -27.32
C GLU A 751 15.30 15.07 -26.97
N ASN A 752 13.97 15.19 -26.76
CA ASN A 752 13.10 14.05 -26.40
C ASN A 752 11.60 14.29 -26.70
N LEU A 753 10.78 13.23 -26.53
CA LEU A 753 9.33 13.36 -26.48
C LEU A 753 8.94 14.32 -25.33
N PRO A 754 8.02 15.27 -25.54
CA PRO A 754 7.62 16.22 -24.50
C PRO A 754 6.72 15.51 -23.48
N TYR A 755 7.32 14.94 -22.44
CA TYR A 755 6.60 14.17 -21.43
C TYR A 755 5.74 15.04 -20.49
N GLY A 756 6.10 16.30 -20.31
CA GLY A 756 5.42 17.19 -19.37
C GLY A 756 4.15 17.87 -19.90
N VAL A 757 3.92 17.87 -21.21
CA VAL A 757 2.78 18.59 -21.82
C VAL A 757 1.50 17.75 -21.78
N SER A 758 0.81 17.78 -20.64
CA SER A 758 -0.42 17.00 -20.43
C SER A 758 -1.63 17.62 -21.15
N LEU A 759 -2.47 16.76 -21.74
CA LEU A 759 -3.69 17.18 -22.43
C LEU A 759 -4.88 17.32 -21.44
N THR A 760 -5.79 18.24 -21.71
CA THR A 760 -7.00 18.50 -20.90
C THR A 760 -8.24 17.81 -21.47
N GLY A 761 -8.98 17.12 -20.61
CA GLY A 761 -10.18 16.37 -20.99
C GLY A 761 -10.01 14.95 -21.55
N PRO A 762 -8.82 14.32 -21.70
CA PRO A 762 -8.76 12.90 -22.02
C PRO A 762 -9.56 12.06 -21.03
N TYR A 763 -10.32 11.11 -21.57
CA TYR A 763 -11.06 10.13 -20.80
C TYR A 763 -10.37 8.78 -20.86
N MET A 764 -10.21 8.13 -19.70
CA MET A 764 -9.51 6.87 -19.57
C MET A 764 -10.40 5.86 -18.85
N ARG A 765 -10.38 4.62 -19.35
CA ARG A 765 -11.05 3.48 -18.74
C ARG A 765 -10.09 2.31 -18.73
N TYR A 766 -9.88 1.72 -17.57
CA TYR A 766 -9.31 0.38 -17.51
C TYR A 766 -10.41 -0.66 -17.31
N THR A 767 -10.16 -1.87 -17.81
CA THR A 767 -10.97 -3.06 -17.56
C THR A 767 -10.03 -4.16 -17.09
N THR A 768 -10.39 -4.85 -16.00
CA THR A 768 -9.63 -6.02 -15.51
C THR A 768 -10.57 -7.06 -14.91
N THR A 769 -10.19 -8.33 -15.02
CA THR A 769 -10.92 -9.44 -14.43
C THR A 769 -10.32 -9.77 -13.06
N SER A 770 -11.12 -9.62 -12.01
CA SER A 770 -10.76 -9.99 -10.64
C SER A 770 -10.60 -11.51 -10.48
N THR A 771 -9.98 -11.95 -9.39
CA THR A 771 -9.74 -13.38 -9.11
C THR A 771 -11.01 -14.20 -8.96
N ASP A 772 -12.13 -13.56 -8.61
CA ASP A 772 -13.48 -14.13 -8.57
C ASP A 772 -14.18 -14.16 -9.94
N GLY A 773 -13.49 -13.76 -11.02
CA GLY A 773 -14.00 -13.73 -12.38
C GLY A 773 -14.93 -12.54 -12.69
N LYS A 774 -15.09 -11.59 -11.76
CA LYS A 774 -15.87 -10.38 -12.00
C LYS A 774 -15.05 -9.35 -12.78
N ILE A 775 -15.70 -8.68 -13.72
CA ILE A 775 -15.09 -7.56 -14.42
C ILE A 775 -15.14 -6.34 -13.51
N LYS A 776 -13.98 -5.70 -13.34
CA LYS A 776 -13.82 -4.40 -12.70
C LYS A 776 -13.47 -3.38 -13.76
N TYR A 777 -14.00 -2.18 -13.59
CA TYR A 777 -13.68 -1.02 -14.38
C TYR A 777 -13.19 0.08 -13.46
N GLY A 778 -12.42 1.01 -13.99
CA GLY A 778 -12.19 2.28 -13.33
C GLY A 778 -11.99 3.37 -14.37
N ASN A 779 -12.70 4.46 -14.17
CA ASN A 779 -12.80 5.54 -15.13
C ASN A 779 -12.36 6.87 -14.52
N ALA A 780 -11.68 7.66 -15.33
CA ALA A 780 -11.21 8.97 -14.90
C ALA A 780 -11.01 9.91 -16.09
N ALA A 781 -11.07 11.20 -15.80
CA ALA A 781 -10.74 12.25 -16.75
C ALA A 781 -9.48 12.99 -16.28
N GLN A 782 -8.54 13.21 -17.20
CA GLN A 782 -7.32 13.96 -16.92
C GLN A 782 -7.57 15.47 -17.04
N LEU A 783 -7.14 16.24 -16.03
CA LEU A 783 -7.19 17.71 -16.02
C LEU A 783 -8.56 18.26 -16.47
N SER A 784 -9.64 17.71 -15.91
CA SER A 784 -11.02 18.10 -16.20
C SER A 784 -11.42 19.43 -15.59
N GLN A 785 -10.73 19.90 -14.54
CA GLN A 785 -11.01 21.16 -13.86
C GLN A 785 -9.70 21.90 -13.59
N SER A 786 -9.68 23.22 -13.85
CA SER A 786 -8.48 24.06 -13.67
C SER A 786 -8.71 25.34 -12.85
N ALA A 787 -9.96 25.79 -12.69
CA ALA A 787 -10.28 27.03 -12.01
C ALA A 787 -10.41 26.84 -10.49
N TYR A 788 -10.20 27.91 -9.73
CA TYR A 788 -10.40 27.98 -8.28
C TYR A 788 -9.60 26.93 -7.49
N PHE A 789 -8.32 26.75 -7.82
CA PHE A 789 -7.43 25.78 -7.17
C PHE A 789 -7.97 24.34 -7.20
N ALA A 790 -8.40 23.88 -8.38
CA ALA A 790 -8.76 22.48 -8.58
C ALA A 790 -7.63 21.53 -8.14
N LEU A 791 -6.36 21.90 -8.41
CA LEU A 791 -5.14 21.15 -8.06
C LEU A 791 -5.16 19.68 -8.54
N GLN A 792 -5.74 19.44 -9.72
CA GLN A 792 -5.65 18.13 -10.35
C GLN A 792 -4.22 17.87 -10.83
N CYS A 793 -3.76 16.63 -10.68
CA CYS A 793 -2.45 16.21 -11.17
C CYS A 793 -2.45 16.06 -12.70
N PRO A 794 -1.28 16.20 -13.37
CA PRO A 794 -1.12 15.97 -14.81
C PRO A 794 -1.21 14.49 -15.21
N TYR A 795 -1.69 13.62 -14.31
CA TYR A 795 -1.78 12.18 -14.47
C TYR A 795 -2.97 11.64 -13.70
N THR A 796 -3.39 10.42 -14.03
CA THR A 796 -4.35 9.63 -13.25
C THR A 796 -3.65 8.40 -12.68
N VAL A 797 -3.93 8.09 -11.41
CA VAL A 797 -3.54 6.82 -10.80
C VAL A 797 -4.81 6.02 -10.53
N PHE A 798 -4.84 4.79 -11.02
CA PHE A 798 -5.88 3.81 -10.73
C PHE A 798 -5.34 2.79 -9.74
N GLY A 799 -6.03 2.57 -8.62
CA GLY A 799 -5.81 1.36 -7.83
C GLY A 799 -6.43 0.16 -8.51
N LEU A 800 -5.72 -0.96 -8.50
CA LEU A 800 -6.14 -2.21 -9.13
C LEU A 800 -6.47 -3.29 -8.09
N GLY A 801 -6.31 -2.98 -6.80
CA GLY A 801 -6.36 -3.96 -5.72
C GLY A 801 -5.20 -4.95 -5.77
N ARG A 802 -5.33 -6.03 -5.01
CA ARG A 802 -4.32 -7.09 -4.94
C ARG A 802 -4.44 -8.02 -6.14
N THR A 803 -3.30 -8.56 -6.58
CA THR A 803 -3.20 -9.70 -7.52
C THR A 803 -3.69 -9.53 -8.98
N PRO A 804 -3.72 -8.33 -9.61
CA PRO A 804 -3.88 -8.31 -11.07
C PRO A 804 -2.62 -8.88 -11.73
N ASN A 805 -2.76 -9.93 -12.55
CA ASN A 805 -1.65 -10.40 -13.38
C ASN A 805 -1.39 -9.43 -14.56
N PHE A 806 -2.48 -8.90 -15.11
CA PHE A 806 -2.49 -7.88 -16.16
C PHE A 806 -3.79 -7.09 -16.08
N VAL A 807 -3.78 -5.86 -16.58
CA VAL A 807 -4.99 -5.12 -16.90
C VAL A 807 -5.44 -5.56 -18.30
N ASP A 808 -6.68 -6.03 -18.42
CA ASP A 808 -7.20 -6.65 -19.65
C ASP A 808 -7.19 -5.63 -20.80
N GLU A 809 -7.73 -4.44 -20.54
CA GLU A 809 -7.82 -3.36 -21.50
C GLU A 809 -7.59 -1.99 -20.82
N LEU A 810 -6.86 -1.12 -21.51
CA LEU A 810 -6.80 0.31 -21.24
C LEU A 810 -7.33 1.04 -22.48
N ALA A 811 -8.46 1.72 -22.32
CA ALA A 811 -9.06 2.56 -23.35
C ALA A 811 -8.81 4.04 -23.03
N VAL A 812 -8.31 4.79 -24.01
CA VAL A 812 -8.11 6.24 -23.90
C VAL A 812 -8.82 6.95 -25.05
N GLY A 813 -9.60 7.96 -24.70
CA GLY A 813 -10.28 8.87 -25.61
C GLY A 813 -9.79 10.30 -25.45
N ILE A 814 -9.81 11.08 -26.53
CA ILE A 814 -9.49 12.51 -26.52
C ILE A 814 -10.61 13.32 -27.19
N PRO A 815 -10.70 14.64 -26.94
CA PRO A 815 -11.60 15.51 -27.66
C PRO A 815 -11.47 15.37 -29.19
N ARG A 816 -12.62 15.28 -29.86
CA ARG A 816 -12.69 15.16 -31.32
C ARG A 816 -12.91 16.52 -31.99
N SER A 817 -12.28 16.73 -33.14
CA SER A 817 -12.48 17.94 -33.95
C SER A 817 -13.74 17.86 -34.81
N LYS A 818 -14.23 19.02 -35.27
CA LYS A 818 -15.44 19.09 -36.10
C LYS A 818 -15.30 18.25 -37.38
N GLY A 819 -16.17 17.25 -37.53
CA GLY A 819 -16.20 16.36 -38.70
C GLY A 819 -15.23 15.18 -38.63
N SER A 820 -14.45 15.03 -37.56
CA SER A 820 -13.65 13.84 -37.30
C SER A 820 -14.50 12.70 -36.73
N SER A 821 -14.00 11.47 -36.84
CA SER A 821 -14.55 10.31 -36.15
C SER A 821 -14.25 10.36 -34.64
N GLU A 822 -14.84 9.46 -33.87
CA GLU A 822 -14.46 9.24 -32.47
C GLU A 822 -12.95 8.96 -32.37
N ARG A 823 -12.29 9.61 -31.42
CA ARG A 823 -10.84 9.49 -31.20
C ARG A 823 -10.57 8.67 -29.96
N LYS A 824 -10.65 7.36 -30.13
CA LYS A 824 -10.48 6.38 -29.05
C LYS A 824 -9.52 5.27 -29.48
N ARG A 825 -8.63 4.87 -28.57
CA ARG A 825 -7.80 3.69 -28.74
C ARG A 825 -7.82 2.80 -27.51
N VAL A 826 -7.76 1.49 -27.76
CA VAL A 826 -7.67 0.46 -26.73
C VAL A 826 -6.35 -0.28 -26.88
N TRP A 827 -5.68 -0.53 -25.76
CA TRP A 827 -4.53 -1.41 -25.65
C TRP A 827 -4.88 -2.54 -24.69
N SER A 828 -4.44 -3.75 -24.99
CA SER A 828 -4.70 -4.92 -24.15
C SER A 828 -3.46 -5.37 -23.37
N SER A 829 -3.69 -6.11 -22.29
CA SER A 829 -2.63 -6.78 -21.51
C SER A 829 -1.58 -5.80 -20.98
N ILE A 830 -2.01 -4.75 -20.31
CA ILE A 830 -1.12 -3.76 -19.69
C ILE A 830 -0.55 -4.33 -18.39
N ILE A 831 0.75 -4.17 -18.19
CA ILE A 831 1.46 -4.64 -17.01
C ILE A 831 1.12 -3.72 -15.81
N PRO A 832 0.64 -4.25 -14.67
CA PRO A 832 0.40 -3.46 -13.46
C PRO A 832 1.70 -2.89 -12.87
N ASN A 833 1.59 -1.97 -11.91
CA ASN A 833 2.73 -1.27 -11.30
C ASN A 833 3.61 -0.56 -12.33
N SER A 834 2.96 0.05 -13.30
CA SER A 834 3.60 0.75 -14.40
C SER A 834 3.01 2.14 -14.61
N GLN A 835 3.84 3.00 -15.20
CA GLN A 835 3.44 4.27 -15.74
C GLN A 835 3.28 4.13 -17.25
N VAL A 836 2.09 4.45 -17.75
CA VAL A 836 1.75 4.43 -19.17
C VAL A 836 1.63 5.86 -19.67
N ILE A 837 2.46 6.22 -20.63
CA ILE A 837 2.39 7.52 -21.31
C ILE A 837 1.78 7.31 -22.69
N VAL A 838 0.60 7.87 -22.91
CA VAL A 838 -0.15 7.80 -24.15
C VAL A 838 0.11 9.04 -25.00
N VAL A 839 0.56 8.82 -26.23
CA VAL A 839 0.80 9.85 -27.24
C VAL A 839 -0.27 9.73 -28.33
N PRO A 840 -1.31 10.57 -28.31
CA PRO A 840 -2.45 10.46 -29.22
C PRO A 840 -2.20 11.20 -30.56
N TYR A 841 -1.11 10.86 -31.25
CA TYR A 841 -0.71 11.52 -32.50
C TYR A 841 -0.35 10.54 -33.64
N PRO A 842 -0.72 10.85 -34.90
CA PRO A 842 -1.66 11.89 -35.32
C PRO A 842 -3.08 11.62 -34.76
N PRO A 843 -3.85 12.65 -34.38
CA PRO A 843 -5.07 12.48 -33.59
C PRO A 843 -6.16 11.67 -34.28
N ASP A 844 -6.29 11.79 -35.61
CA ASP A 844 -7.30 11.05 -36.39
C ASP A 844 -6.79 9.69 -36.90
N SER A 845 -5.52 9.35 -36.67
CA SER A 845 -4.90 8.08 -37.09
C SER A 845 -4.73 7.16 -35.88
N LEU A 846 -5.84 6.57 -35.43
CA LEU A 846 -5.91 5.81 -34.18
C LEU A 846 -4.83 4.72 -34.07
N SER A 847 -4.51 4.00 -35.15
CA SER A 847 -3.48 2.95 -35.16
C SER A 847 -2.05 3.45 -34.96
N SER A 848 -1.80 4.75 -35.17
CA SER A 848 -0.47 5.37 -35.04
C SER A 848 -0.16 5.84 -33.63
N TRP A 849 -1.18 5.99 -32.77
CA TRP A 849 -0.97 6.36 -31.38
C TRP A 849 -0.03 5.38 -30.68
N THR A 850 0.68 5.85 -29.65
CA THR A 850 1.61 4.99 -28.92
C THR A 850 1.33 5.05 -27.43
N ALA A 851 1.47 3.92 -26.76
CA ALA A 851 1.48 3.83 -25.31
C ALA A 851 2.87 3.35 -24.90
N LYS A 852 3.64 4.22 -24.25
CA LYS A 852 4.97 3.89 -23.73
C LYS A 852 4.84 3.43 -22.28
N LEU A 853 5.28 2.22 -22.01
CA LEU A 853 5.22 1.60 -20.69
C LEU A 853 6.55 1.79 -19.97
N PHE A 854 6.51 2.36 -18.77
CA PHE A 854 7.63 2.49 -17.86
C PHE A 854 7.34 1.67 -16.61
N VAL A 855 8.19 0.67 -16.35
CA VAL A 855 8.09 -0.17 -15.15
C VAL A 855 9.12 0.35 -14.16
N THR A 856 8.71 0.67 -12.95
CA THR A 856 9.62 1.11 -11.89
C THR A 856 10.49 -0.09 -11.48
N PRO A 857 11.81 -0.08 -11.74
CA PRO A 857 12.65 -1.22 -11.40
C PRO A 857 12.73 -1.34 -9.88
N SER A 858 12.11 -2.38 -9.32
CA SER A 858 12.29 -2.68 -7.90
C SER A 858 13.75 -3.03 -7.64
N LYS A 859 14.33 -2.54 -6.53
CA LYS A 859 15.65 -2.96 -6.05
C LYS A 859 15.73 -4.50 -5.93
N LEU A 860 14.60 -5.14 -5.69
CA LEU A 860 14.45 -6.59 -5.65
C LEU A 860 14.74 -7.25 -7.02
N VAL A 861 14.42 -6.61 -8.15
CA VAL A 861 14.73 -7.15 -9.49
C VAL A 861 16.25 -7.18 -9.71
N LEU A 862 16.96 -6.14 -9.27
CA LEU A 862 18.41 -6.12 -9.33
C LEU A 862 19.02 -7.17 -8.38
N LEU A 863 18.49 -7.26 -7.15
CA LEU A 863 18.95 -8.22 -6.14
C LEU A 863 18.71 -9.67 -6.60
N THR A 864 17.53 -9.98 -7.14
CA THR A 864 17.20 -11.30 -7.71
C THR A 864 18.06 -11.61 -8.93
N GLY A 865 18.36 -10.62 -9.78
CA GLY A 865 19.30 -10.77 -10.88
C GLY A 865 20.72 -11.13 -10.39
N VAL A 866 21.21 -10.44 -9.36
CA VAL A 866 22.50 -10.73 -8.72
C VAL A 866 22.48 -12.12 -8.08
N SER A 867 21.42 -12.47 -7.37
CA SER A 867 21.25 -13.79 -6.75
C SER A 867 21.21 -14.90 -7.80
N LEU A 868 20.47 -14.72 -8.89
CA LEU A 868 20.39 -15.67 -10.01
C LEU A 868 21.76 -15.86 -10.66
N LEU A 869 22.49 -14.77 -10.88
CA LEU A 869 23.84 -14.80 -11.44
C LEU A 869 24.81 -15.53 -10.48
N GLY A 870 24.69 -15.27 -9.17
CA GLY A 870 25.43 -15.98 -8.13
C GLY A 870 25.15 -17.48 -8.13
N ILE A 871 23.88 -17.90 -8.21
CA ILE A 871 23.48 -19.31 -8.31
C ILE A 871 24.04 -19.95 -9.59
N CYS A 872 23.95 -19.27 -10.73
CA CYS A 872 24.51 -19.74 -11.99
C CYS A 872 26.03 -19.95 -11.91
N VAL A 873 26.76 -19.01 -11.30
CA VAL A 873 28.21 -19.12 -11.09
C VAL A 873 28.56 -20.28 -10.15
N PHE A 874 27.80 -20.44 -9.06
CA PHE A 874 27.99 -21.53 -8.11
C PHE A 874 27.78 -22.90 -8.77
N ILE A 875 26.68 -23.07 -9.51
CA ILE A 875 26.41 -24.30 -10.27
C ILE A 875 27.51 -24.54 -11.31
N GLY A 876 27.95 -23.50 -12.02
CA GLY A 876 29.05 -23.58 -12.97
C GLY A 876 30.37 -24.06 -12.34
N LEU A 877 30.69 -23.58 -11.13
CA LEU A 877 31.86 -24.02 -10.37
C LEU A 877 31.74 -25.48 -9.93
N VAL A 878 30.58 -25.91 -9.46
CA VAL A 878 30.34 -27.32 -9.08
C VAL A 878 30.51 -28.23 -10.30
N ILE A 879 29.93 -27.86 -11.45
CA ILE A 879 30.09 -28.61 -12.71
C ILE A 879 31.56 -28.66 -13.12
N LEU A 880 32.29 -27.55 -13.04
CA LEU A 880 33.71 -27.49 -13.37
C LEU A 880 34.55 -28.40 -12.44
N LEU A 881 34.30 -28.35 -11.13
CA LEU A 881 34.99 -29.19 -10.15
C LEU A 881 34.74 -30.68 -10.39
N LEU A 882 33.49 -31.05 -10.66
CA LEU A 882 33.13 -32.42 -11.01
C LEU A 882 33.81 -32.87 -12.30
N HIS A 883 33.83 -32.03 -13.34
CA HIS A 883 34.49 -32.34 -14.60
C HIS A 883 36.02 -32.47 -14.46
N LEU A 884 36.65 -31.65 -13.61
CA LEU A 884 38.07 -31.77 -13.30
C LEU A 884 38.38 -33.05 -12.50
N LYS A 885 37.48 -33.45 -11.60
CA LYS A 885 37.62 -34.69 -10.84
C LYS A 885 37.48 -35.91 -11.76
N GLU A 886 36.46 -35.93 -12.61
CA GLU A 886 36.24 -36.96 -13.64
C GLU A 886 37.47 -37.10 -14.55
N LYS A 887 37.98 -35.98 -15.09
CA LYS A 887 39.19 -35.98 -15.93
C LYS A 887 40.43 -36.52 -15.22
N ARG A 888 40.55 -36.34 -13.90
CA ARG A 888 41.65 -36.92 -13.11
C ARG A 888 41.48 -38.42 -12.89
N GLU A 889 40.26 -38.90 -12.70
CA GLU A 889 39.96 -40.33 -12.57
C GLU A 889 40.23 -41.06 -13.90
N ASP A 890 39.77 -40.52 -15.04
CA ASP A 890 40.08 -41.04 -16.38
C ASP A 890 41.59 -41.16 -16.65
N GLN A 891 42.38 -40.17 -16.19
CA GLN A 891 43.84 -40.21 -16.32
C GLN A 891 44.48 -41.29 -15.43
N ARG A 892 43.90 -41.58 -14.26
CA ARG A 892 44.38 -42.65 -13.39
C ARG A 892 44.07 -44.03 -13.98
N GLU A 893 42.86 -44.22 -14.52
CA GLU A 893 42.49 -45.47 -15.22
C GLU A 893 43.41 -45.72 -16.41
N LYS A 894 43.65 -44.72 -17.26
CA LYS A 894 44.58 -44.84 -18.39
C LYS A 894 46.01 -45.22 -17.97
N ARG A 895 46.49 -44.76 -16.81
CA ARG A 895 47.80 -45.16 -16.27
C ARG A 895 47.78 -46.58 -15.73
N GLN A 896 46.70 -47.01 -15.08
CA GLN A 896 46.55 -48.38 -14.60
C GLN A 896 46.48 -49.38 -15.77
N ASP A 897 45.77 -49.05 -16.84
CA ASP A 897 45.73 -49.87 -18.05
C ASP A 897 47.10 -49.91 -18.75
N ALA A 898 47.83 -48.80 -18.82
CA ALA A 898 49.20 -48.79 -19.33
C ALA A 898 50.17 -49.66 -18.49
N HIS A 899 49.96 -49.77 -17.17
CA HIS A 899 50.73 -50.67 -16.31
C HIS A 899 50.34 -52.15 -16.49
N LYS A 900 49.06 -52.47 -16.78
CA LYS A 900 48.65 -53.84 -17.13
C LYS A 900 49.34 -54.35 -18.39
N PHE A 901 49.50 -53.51 -19.41
CA PHE A 901 50.22 -53.87 -20.64
C PHE A 901 51.70 -54.23 -20.42
N HIS A 902 52.33 -53.74 -19.35
CA HIS A 902 53.72 -54.07 -19.03
C HIS A 902 53.90 -55.41 -18.31
N PHE A 903 52.84 -55.96 -17.71
CA PHE A 903 52.87 -57.26 -17.03
C PHE A 903 52.49 -58.44 -17.94
N ASP A 904 51.75 -58.22 -19.02
CA ASP A 904 51.47 -59.27 -20.03
C ASP A 904 52.65 -59.52 -21.00
N ALA A 905 53.72 -58.72 -20.92
CA ALA A 905 54.91 -58.81 -21.77
C ALA A 905 56.18 -59.35 -21.06
N MET A 906 56.08 -59.74 -19.78
CA MET A 906 57.07 -60.54 -19.04
C MET A 906 56.49 -61.93 -18.79
#